data_AF-J0X174-F1
#
_entry.id   AF-J0X174-F1
#
_cell.length_a   1.000
_cell.length_b   1.000
_cell.length_c   1.000
_cell.angle_alpha   90.00
_cell.angle_beta   90.00
_cell.angle_gamma   90.00
#
_symmetry.space_group_name_H-M   'P 1'
#
loop_
_entity.id
_entity.type
_entity.pdbx_description
1 polymer ?
#
loop_
_entity_poly.entity_id
_entity_poly.type
_entity_poly.pdbx_seq_one_letter_code
_entity_poly.pdbx_strand_id
1 'polypeptide(L)'
;MKDFDTINGPRRTGHSVAFPWPRFFLLICAGLAALAGTFAALLRSNLPSPVTRPPLADAHGALMVFGFLGTAICLERGVAFRAGSPRKPAWGFLAPLSEALGMLSMILIMMRVVPMSLWQLVPGIFWAAGMSLLSAVYAVIWTRQHSVSVLIQLLGSAAGTCSAGLWASGINASALAPWWMVFLVLTIVGERLELAHVSFVGMYVEPVLTASSAAAVLSLPLQLMLPSAGYAVLGLALLALLVTMLLNDTAIKTWKVRGVTGFMGVCMLLGYAWALFASILWIFGVYGDNGYWADMGIHALTLGFTISMVIAHVCVIVPSVIRRAMPYSPVLWLPLTLLHLGLVLRLLGAVRGVSALWQTGDFIDVIAVFSLILCVLGMNIYAASRRRRNKRPAAHPASSAVVAGPAGLAGAVSSRREISAAHPSGHPEGPEQPHREDSRHLKHSEGSGPPAAQKPGRERVRRRVTQTHSDISDYARSRRTFFTVSGWSVLCTAAVLLVCSLIIGMHPALVANQGGASGSPSLPQGLQGLQGQGQHTAAVAPTGKTTTVKLRVGADGMSFAPARLAVPAGNRLVIEFSNTGDQTHDLVVDNGATTGRVSPGEVKKLDAGVIAYSMEGWCSLAGHRQMGMSLHIAALDNEGNEIAGPSSQRGSHVEQPSGSDSNAQPSTPVPSSAALRRQAEKSAPYDPRMPDYTDSQSTQSSGSINGMQGVVRRVTMTVTEAKITVAEGFTQTVMRYNGTIPGPVLRGKVGDVFEVTLVNKGSMDHSLDFHAGDDAAPDKAMRSVKPGKSLAYTFRASRAGIWMYHCSTAPMTVHIAGGMYGAVVIEPQAGLPRVDKEYVLVGGEMYLGGNGKGADTQKIARMVPDIAVFNGRAFQYDAHPLTAQTGKRIRIWVMNDGISCSMPFHVIGAQFSSVWTEGRYTVKDNSSGSGAMEHNTGAQVLPLMPAQGGFVEIDFQTPGRYPFVNHSMGLAEKGQHGYIDVSK
;
A
#
# COMPACT_ATOMS: atom_id res chain seq x y z
N MET A 1 25.80 -4.87 -1.97
CA MET A 1 24.50 -4.70 -2.67
C MET A 1 24.74 -4.86 -4.18
N LYS A 2 25.00 -6.10 -4.65
CA LYS A 2 25.38 -6.40 -6.05
C LYS A 2 24.47 -7.41 -6.76
N ASP A 3 23.47 -8.00 -6.08
CA ASP A 3 22.68 -9.09 -6.65
C ASP A 3 21.23 -8.71 -6.95
N PHE A 4 21.02 -7.79 -7.88
CA PHE A 4 19.68 -7.51 -8.45
C PHE A 4 19.47 -8.14 -9.85
N ASP A 5 20.48 -8.83 -10.41
CA ASP A 5 20.43 -9.28 -11.82
C ASP A 5 20.07 -10.76 -12.04
N THR A 6 19.78 -11.56 -11.02
CA THR A 6 19.47 -12.99 -11.20
C THR A 6 18.25 -13.47 -10.42
N ILE A 7 17.07 -12.90 -10.70
CA ILE A 7 15.78 -13.52 -10.33
C ILE A 7 14.90 -13.64 -11.59
N ASN A 8 15.31 -14.46 -12.54
CA ASN A 8 14.43 -14.92 -13.63
C ASN A 8 14.90 -16.29 -14.14
N GLY A 9 14.97 -17.27 -13.24
CA GLY A 9 15.01 -18.70 -13.61
C GLY A 9 13.58 -19.26 -13.71
N PRO A 10 13.24 -20.07 -14.73
CA PRO A 10 11.87 -20.53 -14.93
C PRO A 10 11.54 -21.68 -13.97
N ARG A 11 10.79 -21.42 -12.89
CA ARG A 11 10.14 -22.49 -12.11
C ARG A 11 8.86 -22.94 -12.82
N ARG A 12 8.82 -24.23 -13.16
CA ARG A 12 7.69 -24.95 -13.76
C ARG A 12 6.63 -25.23 -12.68
N THR A 13 5.54 -24.47 -12.65
CA THR A 13 4.21 -24.94 -12.18
C THR A 13 3.14 -24.27 -13.05
N GLY A 14 2.26 -25.09 -13.63
CA GLY A 14 1.50 -24.78 -14.84
C GLY A 14 0.07 -24.35 -14.62
N HIS A 15 -0.18 -23.18 -14.02
CA HIS A 15 -1.45 -22.47 -14.21
C HIS A 15 -1.19 -21.04 -14.69
N SER A 16 -1.45 -20.82 -15.98
CA SER A 16 -1.34 -19.49 -16.59
C SER A 16 -2.46 -18.60 -16.09
N VAL A 17 -2.11 -17.52 -15.38
CA VAL A 17 -3.05 -16.42 -15.14
C VAL A 17 -3.57 -15.95 -16.51
N ALA A 18 -4.89 -15.99 -16.69
CA ALA A 18 -5.51 -15.57 -17.94
C ALA A 18 -5.08 -14.14 -18.29
N PHE A 19 -4.69 -13.94 -19.54
CA PHE A 19 -4.23 -12.64 -20.01
C PHE A 19 -5.39 -11.63 -19.95
N PRO A 20 -5.20 -10.43 -19.39
CA PRO A 20 -6.29 -9.48 -19.20
C PRO A 20 -6.61 -8.74 -20.51
N TRP A 21 -7.26 -9.44 -21.45
CA TRP A 21 -7.60 -8.94 -22.78
C TRP A 21 -8.27 -7.56 -22.80
N PRO A 22 -9.29 -7.26 -21.96
CA PRO A 22 -9.93 -5.95 -21.99
C PRO A 22 -8.98 -4.80 -21.62
N ARG A 23 -8.07 -5.02 -20.66
CA ARG A 23 -7.09 -4.01 -20.24
C ARG A 23 -6.03 -3.79 -21.31
N PHE A 24 -5.61 -4.88 -21.94
CA PHE A 24 -4.67 -4.82 -23.04
C PHE A 24 -5.25 -4.09 -24.26
N PHE A 25 -6.54 -4.30 -24.56
CA PHE A 25 -7.22 -3.59 -25.63
C PHE A 25 -7.26 -2.07 -25.37
N LEU A 26 -7.64 -1.65 -24.16
CA LEU A 26 -7.61 -0.23 -23.79
C LEU A 26 -6.19 0.37 -23.87
N LEU A 27 -5.16 -0.42 -23.53
CA LEU A 27 -3.77 0.01 -23.69
C LEU A 27 -3.35 0.14 -25.17
N ILE A 28 -3.87 -0.71 -26.07
CA ILE A 28 -3.69 -0.55 -27.52
C ILE A 28 -4.36 0.75 -27.98
N CYS A 29 -5.57 1.06 -27.51
CA CYS A 29 -6.24 2.32 -27.81
C CYS A 29 -5.39 3.52 -27.41
N ALA A 30 -4.78 3.51 -26.21
CA ALA A 30 -3.84 4.56 -25.80
C ALA A 30 -2.64 4.67 -26.76
N GLY A 31 -2.07 3.54 -27.20
CA GLY A 31 -0.99 3.51 -28.19
C GLY A 31 -1.41 4.07 -29.56
N LEU A 32 -2.61 3.76 -30.04
CA LEU A 32 -3.18 4.31 -31.27
C LEU A 32 -3.41 5.82 -31.16
N ALA A 33 -3.87 6.30 -30.00
CA ALA A 33 -4.00 7.73 -29.73
C ALA A 33 -2.66 8.46 -29.80
N ALA A 34 -1.60 7.88 -29.23
CA ALA A 34 -0.25 8.43 -29.31
C ALA A 34 0.29 8.49 -30.74
N LEU A 35 0.01 7.45 -31.55
CA LEU A 35 0.36 7.43 -32.98
C LEU A 35 -0.40 8.50 -33.77
N ALA A 36 -1.72 8.62 -33.57
CA ALA A 36 -2.52 9.65 -34.20
C ALA A 36 -2.07 11.06 -33.79
N GLY A 37 -1.76 11.26 -32.51
CA GLY A 37 -1.24 12.52 -31.97
C GLY A 37 0.13 12.89 -32.54
N THR A 38 1.06 11.94 -32.67
CA THR A 38 2.38 12.22 -33.29
C THR A 38 2.29 12.50 -34.78
N PHE A 39 1.38 11.85 -35.52
CA PHE A 39 1.10 12.22 -36.92
C PHE A 39 0.48 13.61 -37.04
N ALA A 40 -0.37 13.99 -36.10
CA ALA A 40 -0.91 15.34 -36.01
C ALA A 40 0.19 16.39 -35.69
N ALA A 41 1.18 16.02 -34.87
CA ALA A 41 2.33 16.89 -34.55
C ALA A 41 3.14 17.24 -35.81
N LEU A 42 3.47 16.22 -36.63
CA LEU A 42 4.18 16.42 -37.90
C LEU A 42 3.44 17.39 -38.82
N LEU A 43 2.11 17.25 -38.95
CA LEU A 43 1.30 18.19 -39.72
C LEU A 43 1.37 19.61 -39.17
N ARG A 44 1.28 19.76 -37.84
CA ARG A 44 1.34 21.07 -37.16
C ARG A 44 2.71 21.75 -37.34
N SER A 45 3.77 20.98 -37.52
CA SER A 45 5.13 21.47 -37.78
C SER A 45 5.47 21.60 -39.27
N ASN A 46 4.48 21.39 -40.15
CA ASN A 46 4.65 21.41 -41.60
C ASN A 46 5.70 20.39 -42.10
N LEU A 47 5.75 19.22 -41.46
CA LEU A 47 6.57 18.07 -41.84
C LEU A 47 5.71 17.00 -42.53
N PRO A 48 6.30 16.14 -43.39
CA PRO A 48 5.57 15.05 -44.03
C PRO A 48 4.93 14.11 -43.00
N SER A 49 3.61 13.90 -43.09
CA SER A 49 2.85 13.01 -42.23
C SER A 49 2.13 11.93 -43.06
N PRO A 50 2.06 10.67 -42.59
CA PRO A 50 1.33 9.60 -43.29
C PRO A 50 -0.17 9.87 -43.47
N VAL A 51 -0.75 10.74 -42.63
CA VAL A 51 -2.16 11.13 -42.68
C VAL A 51 -2.23 12.66 -42.74
N THR A 52 -2.86 13.21 -43.77
CA THR A 52 -2.88 14.66 -44.06
C THR A 52 -4.28 15.28 -44.04
N ARG A 53 -5.20 14.71 -43.24
CA ARG A 53 -6.62 15.11 -43.26
C ARG A 53 -6.93 16.19 -42.22
N PRO A 54 -7.49 17.36 -42.60
CA PRO A 54 -8.02 18.31 -41.62
C PRO A 54 -9.19 17.69 -40.85
N PRO A 55 -9.40 18.04 -39.56
CA PRO A 55 -8.61 18.92 -38.68
C PRO A 55 -7.61 18.16 -37.79
N LEU A 56 -6.95 17.10 -38.29
CA LEU A 56 -6.06 16.26 -37.48
C LEU A 56 -4.96 17.06 -36.75
N ALA A 57 -4.37 18.07 -37.39
CA ALA A 57 -3.35 18.93 -36.79
C ALA A 57 -3.87 19.69 -35.54
N ASP A 58 -5.11 20.16 -35.57
CA ASP A 58 -5.75 20.88 -34.45
C ASP A 58 -6.16 19.94 -33.31
N ALA A 59 -6.37 18.66 -33.62
CA ALA A 59 -6.66 17.62 -32.65
C ALA A 59 -5.41 17.11 -31.90
N HIS A 60 -4.19 17.47 -32.32
CA HIS A 60 -2.93 16.98 -31.75
C HIS A 60 -2.92 16.97 -30.21
N GLY A 61 -3.14 18.13 -29.60
CA GLY A 61 -3.05 18.25 -28.14
C GLY A 61 -4.11 17.44 -27.41
N ALA A 62 -5.35 17.43 -27.91
CA ALA A 62 -6.43 16.68 -27.29
C ALA A 62 -6.26 15.16 -27.42
N LEU A 63 -5.74 14.69 -28.57
CA LEU A 63 -5.36 13.28 -28.77
C LEU A 63 -4.24 12.85 -27.81
N MET A 64 -3.24 13.70 -27.58
CA MET A 64 -2.15 13.41 -26.66
C MET A 64 -2.59 13.43 -25.19
N VAL A 65 -3.39 14.42 -24.79
CA VAL A 65 -3.82 14.62 -23.40
C VAL A 65 -4.92 13.64 -23.00
N PHE A 66 -6.02 13.57 -23.74
CA PHE A 66 -7.20 12.77 -23.37
C PHE A 66 -7.14 11.38 -24.00
N GLY A 67 -6.90 11.33 -25.31
CA GLY A 67 -6.81 10.07 -26.05
C GLY A 67 -5.69 9.14 -25.56
N PHE A 68 -4.47 9.65 -25.42
CA PHE A 68 -3.30 8.87 -24.99
C PHE A 68 -3.14 8.85 -23.47
N LEU A 69 -2.73 9.98 -22.88
CA LEU A 69 -2.41 10.06 -21.45
C LEU A 69 -3.67 9.82 -20.61
N GLY A 70 -4.82 10.40 -20.98
CA GLY A 70 -6.09 10.22 -20.30
C GLY A 70 -6.53 8.76 -20.27
N THR A 71 -6.50 8.05 -21.39
CA THR A 71 -6.77 6.60 -21.42
C THR A 71 -5.81 5.82 -20.50
N ALA A 72 -4.51 6.14 -20.52
CA ALA A 72 -3.51 5.46 -19.69
C ALA A 72 -3.71 5.71 -18.18
N ILE A 73 -3.90 6.96 -17.79
CA ILE A 73 -4.17 7.40 -16.40
C ILE A 73 -5.46 6.75 -15.90
N CYS A 74 -6.56 6.88 -16.65
CA CYS A 74 -7.85 6.28 -16.30
C CYS A 74 -7.76 4.76 -16.17
N LEU A 75 -6.95 4.09 -17.02
CA LEU A 75 -6.76 2.65 -16.96
C LEU A 75 -5.99 2.22 -15.72
N GLU A 76 -4.90 2.91 -15.40
CA GLU A 76 -4.12 2.68 -14.18
C GLU A 76 -4.99 2.87 -12.93
N ARG A 77 -5.68 4.01 -12.84
CA ARG A 77 -6.53 4.35 -11.71
C ARG A 77 -7.74 3.42 -11.58
N GLY A 78 -8.31 2.98 -12.70
CA GLY A 78 -9.37 1.95 -12.71
C GLY A 78 -8.89 0.60 -12.18
N VAL A 79 -7.63 0.21 -12.47
CA VAL A 79 -7.01 -0.99 -11.89
C VAL A 79 -6.79 -0.83 -10.39
N ALA A 80 -6.27 0.31 -9.94
CA ALA A 80 -6.05 0.62 -8.53
C ALA A 80 -7.37 0.64 -7.74
N PHE A 81 -8.39 1.34 -8.25
CA PHE A 81 -9.73 1.42 -7.66
C PHE A 81 -10.40 0.05 -7.49
N ARG A 82 -10.25 -0.83 -8.49
CA ARG A 82 -10.76 -2.20 -8.41
C ARG A 82 -9.96 -3.06 -7.43
N ALA A 83 -8.65 -2.86 -7.32
CA ALA A 83 -7.79 -3.61 -6.42
C ALA A 83 -8.00 -3.21 -4.94
N GLY A 84 -8.20 -1.92 -4.67
CA GLY A 84 -8.41 -1.37 -3.33
C GLY A 84 -9.83 -1.54 -2.77
N SER A 85 -10.71 -2.28 -3.44
CA SER A 85 -12.10 -2.49 -3.00
C SER A 85 -12.44 -3.98 -2.90
N PRO A 86 -12.98 -4.44 -1.76
CA PRO A 86 -13.44 -5.83 -1.60
C PRO A 86 -14.47 -6.25 -2.65
N ARG A 87 -15.30 -5.30 -3.11
CA ARG A 87 -16.36 -5.52 -4.10
C ARG A 87 -15.86 -5.58 -5.55
N LYS A 88 -14.57 -5.28 -5.80
CA LYS A 88 -13.93 -5.24 -7.12
C LYS A 88 -14.79 -4.56 -8.21
N PRO A 89 -15.28 -3.32 -7.96
CA PRO A 89 -16.20 -2.63 -8.86
C PRO A 89 -15.61 -2.52 -10.27
N ALA A 90 -16.39 -2.92 -11.27
CA ALA A 90 -15.98 -2.87 -12.67
C ALA A 90 -16.21 -1.50 -13.32
N TRP A 91 -17.04 -0.65 -12.73
CA TRP A 91 -17.41 0.65 -13.31
C TRP A 91 -16.23 1.63 -13.40
N GLY A 92 -15.15 1.44 -12.61
CA GLY A 92 -13.92 2.23 -12.76
C GLY A 92 -13.25 2.09 -14.13
N PHE A 93 -13.60 1.06 -14.92
CA PHE A 93 -13.14 0.91 -16.31
C PHE A 93 -14.02 1.65 -17.34
N LEU A 94 -15.11 2.27 -16.92
CA LEU A 94 -15.92 3.12 -17.81
C LEU A 94 -15.16 4.41 -18.18
N ALA A 95 -14.35 4.96 -17.27
CA ALA A 95 -13.51 6.12 -17.55
C ALA A 95 -12.54 5.88 -18.72
N PRO A 96 -11.62 4.87 -18.67
CA PRO A 96 -10.71 4.63 -19.79
C PRO A 96 -11.41 4.14 -21.06
N LEU A 97 -12.59 3.50 -20.94
CA LEU A 97 -13.40 3.14 -22.10
C LEU A 97 -13.94 4.40 -22.81
N SER A 98 -14.43 5.38 -22.05
CA SER A 98 -14.91 6.65 -22.60
C SER A 98 -13.78 7.41 -23.31
N GLU A 99 -12.58 7.46 -22.72
CA GLU A 99 -11.41 8.08 -23.34
C GLU A 99 -11.04 7.43 -24.68
N ALA A 100 -11.06 6.09 -24.71
CA ALA A 100 -10.80 5.31 -25.92
C ALA A 100 -11.87 5.50 -26.99
N LEU A 101 -13.15 5.62 -26.60
CA LEU A 101 -14.25 5.92 -27.53
C LEU A 101 -14.13 7.33 -28.12
N GLY A 102 -13.68 8.32 -27.35
CA GLY A 102 -13.37 9.65 -27.85
C GLY A 102 -12.31 9.61 -28.95
N MET A 103 -11.20 8.91 -28.72
CA MET A 103 -10.17 8.71 -29.75
C MET A 103 -10.71 7.95 -30.98
N LEU A 104 -11.47 6.87 -30.79
CA LEU A 104 -12.02 6.11 -31.91
C LEU A 104 -12.99 6.97 -32.74
N SER A 105 -13.82 7.77 -32.08
CA SER A 105 -14.73 8.70 -32.76
C SER A 105 -13.97 9.74 -33.57
N MET A 106 -12.84 10.26 -33.05
CA MET A 106 -11.96 11.16 -33.80
C MET A 106 -11.41 10.49 -35.06
N ILE A 107 -10.94 9.25 -34.97
CA ILE A 107 -10.45 8.48 -36.13
C ILE A 107 -11.57 8.26 -37.15
N LEU A 108 -12.77 7.89 -36.72
CA LEU A 108 -13.94 7.71 -37.62
C LEU A 108 -14.32 9.01 -38.35
N ILE A 109 -14.22 10.16 -37.67
CA ILE A 109 -14.45 11.48 -38.27
C ILE A 109 -13.37 11.81 -39.30
N MET A 110 -12.09 11.56 -38.99
CA MET A 110 -11.00 11.72 -39.98
C MET A 110 -11.17 10.77 -41.20
N MET A 111 -11.81 9.62 -41.01
CA MET A 111 -12.17 8.70 -42.08
C MET A 111 -13.43 9.13 -42.87
N ARG A 112 -14.08 10.23 -42.48
CA ARG A 112 -15.36 10.72 -43.04
C ARG A 112 -16.52 9.72 -42.92
N VAL A 113 -16.46 8.83 -41.93
CA VAL A 113 -17.56 7.92 -41.59
C VAL A 113 -18.66 8.67 -40.83
N VAL A 114 -18.28 9.67 -40.04
CA VAL A 114 -19.16 10.55 -39.25
C VAL A 114 -19.03 11.99 -39.80
N PRO A 115 -20.10 12.83 -39.76
CA PRO A 115 -20.04 14.21 -40.26
C PRO A 115 -18.93 15.05 -39.63
N MET A 116 -18.21 15.80 -40.48
CA MET A 116 -17.11 16.67 -40.05
C MET A 116 -17.54 17.80 -39.10
N SER A 117 -18.82 18.21 -39.11
CA SER A 117 -19.36 19.21 -38.18
C SER A 117 -19.29 18.75 -36.71
N LEU A 118 -19.12 17.45 -36.46
CA LEU A 118 -19.09 16.86 -35.12
C LEU A 118 -17.67 16.60 -34.59
N TRP A 119 -16.63 17.07 -35.28
CA TRP A 119 -15.22 16.72 -35.01
C TRP A 119 -14.70 17.13 -33.63
N GLN A 120 -15.19 18.23 -33.06
CA GLN A 120 -14.90 18.63 -31.68
C GLN A 120 -15.94 18.07 -30.71
N LEU A 121 -17.23 18.19 -31.06
CA LEU A 121 -18.33 17.88 -30.15
C LEU A 121 -18.33 16.41 -29.70
N VAL A 122 -18.30 15.46 -30.64
CA VAL A 122 -18.46 14.03 -30.30
C VAL A 122 -17.25 13.49 -29.51
N PRO A 123 -16.00 13.66 -29.97
CA PRO A 123 -14.84 13.25 -29.18
C PRO A 123 -14.77 13.99 -27.83
N GLY A 124 -15.12 15.28 -27.81
CA GLY A 124 -15.10 16.11 -26.61
C GLY A 124 -16.10 15.65 -25.55
N ILE A 125 -17.32 15.24 -25.93
CA ILE A 125 -18.30 14.66 -25.01
C ILE A 125 -17.76 13.38 -24.37
N PHE A 126 -17.15 12.49 -25.16
CA PHE A 126 -16.57 11.25 -24.63
C PHE A 126 -15.40 11.50 -23.67
N TRP A 127 -14.52 12.46 -23.98
CA TRP A 127 -13.42 12.86 -23.10
C TRP A 127 -13.93 13.56 -21.83
N ALA A 128 -14.94 14.44 -21.94
CA ALA A 128 -15.56 15.05 -20.77
C ALA A 128 -16.25 14.03 -19.86
N ALA A 129 -16.93 13.04 -20.45
CA ALA A 129 -17.53 11.94 -19.71
C ALA A 129 -16.47 11.05 -19.04
N GLY A 130 -15.35 10.76 -19.72
CA GLY A 130 -14.24 9.99 -19.18
C GLY A 130 -13.59 10.67 -17.97
N MET A 131 -13.29 11.97 -18.07
CA MET A 131 -12.77 12.78 -16.96
C MET A 131 -13.77 12.93 -15.81
N SER A 132 -15.09 13.01 -16.11
CA SER A 132 -16.14 13.03 -15.08
C SER A 132 -16.21 11.72 -14.30
N LEU A 133 -16.09 10.58 -15.01
CA LEU A 133 -16.02 9.26 -14.39
C LEU A 133 -14.73 9.09 -13.58
N LEU A 134 -13.60 9.61 -14.05
CA LEU A 134 -12.35 9.63 -13.28
C LEU A 134 -12.50 10.45 -11.99
N SER A 135 -13.13 11.63 -12.08
CA SER A 135 -13.46 12.46 -10.91
C SER A 135 -14.37 11.72 -9.92
N ALA A 136 -15.36 10.97 -10.40
CA ALA A 136 -16.21 10.13 -9.56
C ALA A 136 -15.41 8.99 -8.89
N VAL A 137 -14.46 8.36 -9.60
CA VAL A 137 -13.55 7.38 -9.01
C VAL A 137 -12.75 8.02 -7.87
N TYR A 138 -12.15 9.19 -8.08
CA TYR A 138 -11.39 9.88 -7.03
C TYR A 138 -12.27 10.32 -5.86
N ALA A 139 -13.48 10.81 -6.10
CA ALA A 139 -14.42 11.15 -5.04
C ALA A 139 -14.75 9.92 -4.17
N VAL A 140 -14.98 8.76 -4.78
CA VAL A 140 -15.25 7.51 -4.04
C VAL A 140 -14.00 6.99 -3.31
N ILE A 141 -12.80 7.19 -3.86
CA ILE A 141 -11.55 6.87 -3.15
C ILE A 141 -11.39 7.81 -1.96
N TRP A 142 -11.65 9.11 -2.14
CA TRP A 142 -11.55 10.12 -1.10
C TRP A 142 -12.51 9.88 0.06
N THR A 143 -13.75 9.44 -0.20
CA THR A 143 -14.70 9.07 0.87
C THR A 143 -14.27 7.84 1.68
N ARG A 144 -13.35 7.03 1.16
CA ARG A 144 -12.74 5.90 1.88
C ARG A 144 -11.43 6.29 2.56
N GLN A 145 -10.69 7.21 1.95
CA GLN A 145 -9.34 7.62 2.37
C GLN A 145 -9.13 9.12 2.10
N HIS A 146 -9.34 9.94 3.13
CA HIS A 146 -9.11 11.39 3.09
C HIS A 146 -7.62 11.72 3.04
N SER A 147 -7.01 11.60 1.86
CA SER A 147 -5.56 11.79 1.62
C SER A 147 -5.28 12.89 0.60
N VAL A 148 -4.46 13.88 0.97
CA VAL A 148 -4.18 15.09 0.17
C VAL A 148 -3.80 14.76 -1.29
N SER A 149 -3.10 13.65 -1.51
CA SER A 149 -2.81 13.11 -2.85
C SER A 149 -4.07 12.94 -3.71
N VAL A 150 -5.09 12.26 -3.21
CA VAL A 150 -6.36 12.00 -3.93
C VAL A 150 -7.14 13.31 -4.13
N LEU A 151 -7.07 14.25 -3.18
CA LEU A 151 -7.69 15.57 -3.33
C LEU A 151 -7.10 16.36 -4.49
N ILE A 152 -5.77 16.36 -4.61
CA ILE A 152 -5.06 17.03 -5.69
C ILE A 152 -5.38 16.35 -7.04
N GLN A 153 -5.45 15.02 -7.09
CA GLN A 153 -5.86 14.29 -8.30
C GLN A 153 -7.30 14.63 -8.71
N LEU A 154 -8.22 14.77 -7.73
CA LEU A 154 -9.62 15.17 -7.97
C LEU A 154 -9.71 16.60 -8.53
N LEU A 155 -8.91 17.54 -8.01
CA LEU A 155 -8.80 18.90 -8.57
C LEU A 155 -8.33 18.87 -10.02
N GLY A 156 -7.31 18.07 -10.32
CA GLY A 156 -6.80 17.88 -11.67
C GLY A 156 -7.86 17.31 -12.61
N SER A 157 -8.55 16.24 -12.23
CA SER A 157 -9.59 15.63 -13.07
C SER A 157 -10.81 16.52 -13.26
N ALA A 158 -11.17 17.35 -12.27
CA ALA A 158 -12.24 18.34 -12.41
C ALA A 158 -11.89 19.43 -13.44
N ALA A 159 -10.65 19.93 -13.43
CA ALA A 159 -10.15 20.83 -14.47
C ALA A 159 -10.13 20.15 -15.86
N GLY A 160 -9.77 18.86 -15.91
CA GLY A 160 -9.87 18.01 -17.10
C GLY A 160 -11.29 17.91 -17.65
N THR A 161 -12.29 17.64 -16.79
CA THR A 161 -13.71 17.60 -17.16
C THR A 161 -14.17 18.93 -17.75
N CYS A 162 -13.88 20.04 -17.07
CA CYS A 162 -14.31 21.36 -17.51
C CYS A 162 -13.70 21.71 -18.87
N SER A 163 -12.38 21.51 -19.03
CA SER A 163 -11.69 21.82 -20.28
C SER A 163 -12.09 20.91 -21.44
N ALA A 164 -12.35 19.62 -21.22
CA ALA A 164 -12.88 18.74 -22.26
C ALA A 164 -14.29 19.15 -22.70
N GLY A 165 -15.14 19.59 -21.76
CA GLY A 165 -16.48 20.14 -22.06
C GLY A 165 -16.42 21.45 -22.85
N LEU A 166 -15.55 22.38 -22.45
CA LEU A 166 -15.30 23.64 -23.15
C LEU A 166 -14.74 23.41 -24.56
N TRP A 167 -13.89 22.40 -24.73
CA TRP A 167 -13.40 22.02 -26.05
C TRP A 167 -14.52 21.40 -26.91
N ALA A 168 -15.40 20.59 -26.31
CA ALA A 168 -16.58 20.04 -26.99
C ALA A 168 -17.54 21.14 -27.46
N SER A 169 -17.61 22.29 -26.76
CA SER A 169 -18.39 23.46 -27.18
C SER A 169 -17.72 24.33 -28.25
N GLY A 170 -16.51 23.96 -28.71
CA GLY A 170 -15.83 24.60 -29.83
C GLY A 170 -14.73 25.60 -29.45
N ILE A 171 -14.30 25.66 -28.18
CA ILE A 171 -13.19 26.52 -27.78
C ILE A 171 -11.86 25.92 -28.27
N ASN A 172 -10.99 26.78 -28.81
CA ASN A 172 -9.71 26.40 -29.39
C ASN A 172 -8.78 25.68 -28.40
N ALA A 173 -8.10 24.64 -28.88
CA ALA A 173 -7.15 23.85 -28.12
C ALA A 173 -6.00 24.67 -27.51
N SER A 174 -5.52 25.70 -28.22
CA SER A 174 -4.45 26.59 -27.74
C SER A 174 -4.86 27.38 -26.48
N ALA A 175 -6.12 27.81 -26.40
CA ALA A 175 -6.64 28.53 -25.23
C ALA A 175 -6.82 27.61 -24.02
N LEU A 176 -7.21 26.35 -24.26
CA LEU A 176 -7.45 25.35 -23.22
C LEU A 176 -6.22 24.54 -22.82
N ALA A 177 -5.12 24.63 -23.57
CA ALA A 177 -3.89 23.90 -23.27
C ALA A 177 -3.40 24.08 -21.82
N PRO A 178 -3.45 25.27 -21.19
CA PRO A 178 -3.06 25.42 -19.77
C PRO A 178 -3.94 24.61 -18.81
N TRP A 179 -5.23 24.44 -19.10
CA TRP A 179 -6.12 23.60 -18.30
C TRP A 179 -5.70 22.12 -18.37
N TRP A 180 -5.34 21.67 -19.56
CA TRP A 180 -4.82 20.33 -19.80
C TRP A 180 -3.50 20.12 -19.06
N MET A 181 -2.63 21.14 -18.99
CA MET A 181 -1.38 21.06 -18.24
C MET A 181 -1.63 20.94 -16.75
N VAL A 182 -2.55 21.72 -16.18
CA VAL A 182 -2.92 21.62 -14.77
C VAL A 182 -3.48 20.24 -14.44
N PHE A 183 -4.35 19.68 -15.30
CA PHE A 183 -4.82 18.31 -15.15
C PHE A 183 -3.66 17.30 -15.04
N LEU A 184 -2.71 17.34 -15.98
CA LEU A 184 -1.57 16.41 -16.00
C LEU A 184 -0.64 16.63 -14.79
N VAL A 185 -0.30 17.88 -14.47
CA VAL A 185 0.59 18.21 -13.36
C VAL A 185 0.00 17.77 -12.03
N LEU A 186 -1.27 18.11 -11.75
CA LEU A 186 -1.91 17.72 -10.50
C LEU A 186 -2.08 16.20 -10.39
N THR A 187 -2.35 15.51 -11.50
CA THR A 187 -2.40 14.04 -11.51
C THR A 187 -1.05 13.46 -11.10
N ILE A 188 0.04 13.87 -11.76
CA ILE A 188 1.40 13.38 -11.47
C ILE A 188 1.80 13.72 -10.03
N VAL A 189 1.58 14.95 -9.59
CA VAL A 189 1.89 15.39 -8.22
C VAL A 189 1.15 14.53 -7.20
N GLY A 190 -0.15 14.31 -7.41
CA GLY A 190 -0.94 13.48 -6.52
C GLY A 190 -0.49 12.01 -6.51
N GLU A 191 -0.14 11.43 -7.66
CA GLU A 191 0.38 10.06 -7.73
C GLU A 191 1.74 9.92 -7.02
N ARG A 192 2.62 10.92 -7.16
CA ARG A 192 3.92 10.95 -6.48
C ARG A 192 3.78 11.07 -4.97
N LEU A 193 2.86 11.89 -4.48
CA LEU A 193 2.51 11.94 -3.05
C LEU A 193 2.01 10.59 -2.55
N GLU A 194 1.19 9.90 -3.34
CA GLU A 194 0.64 8.59 -3.00
C GLU A 194 1.73 7.49 -2.90
N LEU A 195 2.78 7.58 -3.73
CA LEU A 195 3.88 6.61 -3.72
C LEU A 195 4.95 6.90 -2.66
N ALA A 196 5.13 8.16 -2.28
CA ALA A 196 6.23 8.62 -1.42
C ALA A 196 5.76 9.14 -0.05
N HIS A 197 4.67 8.59 0.50
CA HIS A 197 4.02 9.04 1.74
C HIS A 197 4.95 9.29 2.94
N VAL A 198 6.11 8.62 3.03
CA VAL A 198 7.06 8.79 4.13
C VAL A 198 7.97 10.02 3.98
N SER A 199 8.20 10.53 2.75
CA SER A 199 9.09 11.69 2.51
C SER A 199 8.38 13.04 2.60
N PHE A 200 7.05 13.07 2.59
CA PHE A 200 6.24 14.31 2.59
C PHE A 200 5.63 14.66 3.96
N VAL A 201 6.20 14.14 5.06
CA VAL A 201 5.71 14.36 6.44
C VAL A 201 6.29 15.67 7.02
N GLY A 202 5.81 16.83 6.53
CA GLY A 202 6.19 18.14 7.03
C GLY A 202 4.98 18.99 7.40
N MET A 203 5.04 19.70 8.53
CA MET A 203 3.94 20.55 9.05
C MET A 203 3.42 21.58 8.01
N TYR A 204 4.27 21.98 7.07
CA TYR A 204 3.97 23.00 6.05
C TYR A 204 3.81 22.43 4.64
N VAL A 205 4.19 21.17 4.40
CA VAL A 205 4.27 20.62 3.04
C VAL A 205 2.88 20.36 2.48
N GLU A 206 2.03 19.63 3.19
CA GLU A 206 0.66 19.33 2.74
C GLU A 206 -0.23 20.58 2.55
N PRO A 207 -0.22 21.60 3.45
CA PRO A 207 -0.93 22.85 3.23
C PRO A 207 -0.47 23.62 2.01
N VAL A 208 0.85 23.76 1.80
CA VAL A 208 1.40 24.48 0.65
C VAL A 208 1.02 23.77 -0.65
N LEU A 209 1.10 22.44 -0.70
CA LEU A 209 0.71 21.66 -1.87
C LEU A 209 -0.78 21.78 -2.18
N THR A 210 -1.63 21.75 -1.16
CA THR A 210 -3.08 21.91 -1.32
C THR A 210 -3.43 23.32 -1.79
N ALA A 211 -2.85 24.34 -1.16
CA ALA A 211 -3.09 25.75 -1.50
C ALA A 211 -2.59 26.10 -2.90
N SER A 212 -1.37 25.69 -3.26
CA SER A 212 -0.82 25.92 -4.60
C SER A 212 -1.58 25.15 -5.69
N SER A 213 -2.06 23.93 -5.40
CA SER A 213 -2.93 23.19 -6.32
C SER A 213 -4.28 23.88 -6.54
N ALA A 214 -4.92 24.36 -5.46
CA ALA A 214 -6.17 25.12 -5.57
C ALA A 214 -5.96 26.45 -6.31
N ALA A 215 -4.87 27.16 -6.04
CA ALA A 215 -4.51 28.40 -6.72
C ALA A 215 -4.26 28.18 -8.23
N ALA A 216 -3.56 27.11 -8.60
CA ALA A 216 -3.34 26.75 -10.00
C ALA A 216 -4.68 26.52 -10.72
N VAL A 217 -5.61 25.81 -10.09
CA VAL A 217 -6.94 25.57 -10.63
C VAL A 217 -7.79 26.84 -10.72
N LEU A 218 -7.82 27.66 -9.68
CA LEU A 218 -8.57 28.93 -9.65
C LEU A 218 -8.04 29.97 -10.65
N SER A 219 -6.77 29.87 -11.05
CA SER A 219 -6.19 30.74 -12.07
C SER A 219 -6.66 30.42 -13.50
N LEU A 220 -7.24 29.23 -13.74
CA LEU A 220 -7.61 28.78 -15.07
C LEU A 220 -8.73 29.59 -15.74
N PRO A 221 -9.85 29.95 -15.07
CA PRO A 221 -10.82 30.89 -15.63
C PRO A 221 -10.20 32.27 -15.89
N LEU A 222 -9.35 32.76 -14.97
CA LEU A 222 -8.64 34.03 -15.14
C LEU A 222 -7.72 33.99 -16.36
N GLN A 223 -7.07 32.87 -16.65
CA GLN A 223 -6.24 32.66 -17.84
C GLN A 223 -7.05 32.73 -19.15
N LEU A 224 -8.33 32.34 -19.15
CA LEU A 224 -9.18 32.50 -20.32
C LEU A 224 -9.70 33.94 -20.49
N MET A 225 -10.02 34.62 -19.38
CA MET A 225 -10.60 35.97 -19.41
C MET A 225 -9.55 37.07 -19.58
N LEU A 226 -8.42 36.95 -18.90
CA LEU A 226 -7.31 37.90 -18.87
C LEU A 226 -5.97 37.14 -19.02
N PRO A 227 -5.61 36.71 -20.24
CA PRO A 227 -4.46 35.82 -20.45
C PRO A 227 -3.16 36.32 -19.81
N SER A 228 -2.82 37.60 -19.96
CA SER A 228 -1.57 38.16 -19.42
C SER A 228 -1.43 38.01 -17.90
N ALA A 229 -2.52 38.29 -17.16
CA ALA A 229 -2.54 38.12 -15.71
C ALA A 229 -2.71 36.65 -15.31
N GLY A 230 -3.56 35.91 -16.02
CA GLY A 230 -3.87 34.53 -15.68
C GLY A 230 -2.70 33.57 -15.88
N TYR A 231 -1.91 33.72 -16.95
CA TYR A 231 -0.68 32.93 -17.12
C TYR A 231 0.34 33.22 -16.00
N ALA A 232 0.53 34.49 -15.62
CA ALA A 232 1.44 34.86 -14.53
C ALA A 232 1.03 34.25 -13.19
N VAL A 233 -0.26 34.33 -12.84
CA VAL A 233 -0.80 33.73 -11.61
C VAL A 233 -0.69 32.20 -11.65
N LEU A 234 -1.00 31.59 -12.79
CA LEU A 234 -0.86 30.14 -12.99
C LEU A 234 0.60 29.69 -12.85
N GLY A 235 1.54 30.41 -13.48
CA GLY A 235 2.96 30.14 -13.39
C GLY A 235 3.50 30.24 -11.97
N LEU A 236 3.07 31.25 -11.19
CA LEU A 236 3.42 31.37 -9.77
C LEU A 236 2.88 30.19 -8.93
N ALA A 237 1.64 29.79 -9.17
CA ALA A 237 1.03 28.67 -8.45
C ALA A 237 1.73 27.34 -8.76
N LEU A 238 2.03 27.07 -10.04
CA LEU A 238 2.77 25.89 -10.46
C LEU A 238 4.21 25.90 -9.96
N LEU A 239 4.89 27.05 -9.96
CA LEU A 239 6.24 27.18 -9.43
C LEU A 239 6.29 26.81 -7.93
N ALA A 240 5.35 27.35 -7.14
CA ALA A 240 5.25 27.04 -5.72
C ALA A 240 4.99 25.54 -5.49
N LEU A 241 4.08 24.94 -6.26
CA LEU A 241 3.76 23.52 -6.20
C LEU A 241 4.98 22.64 -6.52
N LEU A 242 5.66 22.93 -7.64
CA LEU A 242 6.75 22.11 -8.18
C LEU A 242 8.05 22.25 -7.39
N VAL A 243 8.36 23.45 -6.86
CA VAL A 243 9.50 23.62 -5.94
C VAL A 243 9.26 22.84 -4.66
N THR A 244 8.05 22.92 -4.10
CA THR A 244 7.69 22.17 -2.90
C THR A 244 7.79 20.66 -3.14
N MET A 245 7.34 20.19 -4.31
CA MET A 245 7.52 18.79 -4.73
C MET A 245 8.99 18.40 -4.81
N LEU A 246 9.79 19.11 -5.61
CA LEU A 246 11.19 18.79 -5.87
C LEU A 246 11.99 18.66 -4.57
N LEU A 247 11.87 19.64 -3.67
CA LEU A 247 12.64 19.67 -2.42
C LEU A 247 12.31 18.52 -1.47
N ASN A 248 11.11 17.93 -1.58
CA ASN A 248 10.62 16.87 -0.70
C ASN A 248 10.54 15.49 -1.39
N ASP A 249 10.85 15.39 -2.68
CA ASP A 249 10.84 14.13 -3.42
C ASP A 249 12.14 13.33 -3.18
N THR A 250 11.98 12.02 -2.96
CA THR A 250 13.08 11.06 -2.86
C THR A 250 14.02 11.03 -4.08
N ALA A 251 13.58 11.52 -5.25
CA ALA A 251 14.38 11.60 -6.48
C ALA A 251 15.76 12.28 -6.27
N ILE A 252 15.83 13.30 -5.42
CA ILE A 252 17.09 14.00 -5.07
C ILE A 252 18.12 13.06 -4.43
N LYS A 253 17.66 12.04 -3.71
CA LYS A 253 18.52 11.07 -3.01
C LYS A 253 18.81 9.84 -3.86
N THR A 254 17.89 9.45 -4.74
CA THR A 254 17.94 8.15 -5.44
C THR A 254 18.63 8.19 -6.81
N TRP A 255 18.85 9.36 -7.42
CA TRP A 255 19.42 9.45 -8.77
C TRP A 255 20.84 8.85 -8.92
N LYS A 256 21.61 8.75 -7.82
CA LYS A 256 22.95 8.14 -7.82
C LYS A 256 22.94 6.62 -7.69
N VAL A 257 21.80 6.01 -7.38
CA VAL A 257 21.66 4.56 -7.24
C VAL A 257 21.79 3.90 -8.61
N ARG A 258 22.41 2.73 -8.73
CA ARG A 258 22.49 2.01 -10.01
C ARG A 258 21.21 1.21 -10.30
N GLY A 259 20.89 1.02 -11.59
CA GLY A 259 19.72 0.26 -12.03
C GLY A 259 18.46 1.11 -12.22
N VAL A 260 17.28 0.47 -12.17
CA VAL A 260 15.99 1.12 -12.44
C VAL A 260 15.71 2.32 -11.52
N THR A 261 16.09 2.22 -10.24
CA THR A 261 15.86 3.28 -9.25
C THR A 261 16.63 4.56 -9.57
N GLY A 262 17.88 4.44 -10.04
CA GLY A 262 18.67 5.59 -10.50
C GLY A 262 18.12 6.21 -11.77
N PHE A 263 17.78 5.36 -12.75
CA PHE A 263 17.16 5.80 -14.00
C PHE A 263 15.89 6.61 -13.73
N MET A 264 15.00 6.07 -12.88
CA MET A 264 13.79 6.77 -12.43
C MET A 264 14.13 8.11 -11.78
N GLY A 265 15.12 8.14 -10.88
CA GLY A 265 15.60 9.36 -10.23
C GLY A 265 16.02 10.45 -11.24
N VAL A 266 16.79 10.08 -12.27
CA VAL A 266 17.24 11.00 -13.31
C VAL A 266 16.08 11.53 -14.15
N CYS A 267 15.19 10.64 -14.63
CA CYS A 267 14.00 11.05 -15.39
C CYS A 267 13.12 12.04 -14.61
N MET A 268 12.92 11.80 -13.32
CA MET A 268 12.12 12.68 -12.46
C MET A 268 12.77 14.05 -12.26
N LEU A 269 14.09 14.11 -12.02
CA LEU A 269 14.82 15.38 -11.86
C LEU A 269 14.83 16.20 -13.15
N LEU A 270 15.03 15.56 -14.30
CA LEU A 270 14.92 16.21 -15.61
C LEU A 270 13.49 16.74 -15.84
N GLY A 271 12.48 15.95 -15.46
CA GLY A 271 11.10 16.38 -15.51
C GLY A 271 10.85 17.65 -14.67
N TYR A 272 11.29 17.67 -13.41
CA TYR A 272 11.15 18.84 -12.55
C TYR A 272 11.86 20.07 -13.13
N ALA A 273 13.05 19.90 -13.72
CA ALA A 273 13.77 21.01 -14.34
C ALA A 273 12.95 21.68 -15.47
N TRP A 274 12.35 20.88 -16.36
CA TRP A 274 11.48 21.41 -17.42
C TRP A 274 10.19 22.03 -16.90
N ALA A 275 9.57 21.44 -15.87
CA ALA A 275 8.35 21.98 -15.28
C ALA A 275 8.57 23.34 -14.61
N LEU A 276 9.70 23.48 -13.90
CA LEU A 276 10.11 24.75 -13.29
C LEU A 276 10.42 25.79 -14.37
N PHE A 277 11.12 25.40 -15.44
CA PHE A 277 11.38 26.27 -16.59
C PHE A 277 10.07 26.77 -17.21
N ALA A 278 9.10 25.89 -17.46
CA ALA A 278 7.80 26.26 -18.00
C ALA A 278 7.02 27.21 -17.08
N SER A 279 7.08 26.97 -15.77
CA SER A 279 6.42 27.83 -14.77
C SER A 279 7.03 29.24 -14.77
N ILE A 280 8.35 29.36 -14.83
CA ILE A 280 9.06 30.64 -14.96
C ILE A 280 8.71 31.33 -16.28
N LEU A 281 8.63 30.58 -17.38
CA LEU A 281 8.24 31.10 -18.67
C LEU A 281 6.82 31.66 -18.65
N TRP A 282 5.88 31.03 -17.95
CA TRP A 282 4.52 31.56 -17.74
C TRP A 282 4.46 32.68 -16.68
N ILE A 283 5.53 32.99 -15.96
CA ILE A 283 5.55 34.18 -15.09
C ILE A 283 6.01 35.40 -15.89
N PHE A 284 7.07 35.25 -16.68
CA PHE A 284 7.76 36.36 -17.35
C PHE A 284 7.53 36.43 -18.86
N GLY A 285 6.76 35.50 -19.43
CA GLY A 285 6.58 35.35 -20.86
C GLY A 285 5.95 36.59 -21.51
N VAL A 286 6.40 36.92 -22.73
CA VAL A 286 5.79 37.95 -23.56
C VAL A 286 4.59 37.32 -24.28
N TYR A 287 3.38 37.60 -23.80
CA TYR A 287 2.10 37.11 -24.35
C TYR A 287 1.66 37.83 -25.65
N GLY A 288 2.61 38.12 -26.53
CA GLY A 288 2.36 38.72 -27.84
C GLY A 288 2.10 37.66 -28.92
N ASP A 289 1.68 38.12 -30.11
CA ASP A 289 1.19 37.32 -31.26
C ASP A 289 2.15 36.26 -31.83
N ASN A 290 3.35 36.08 -31.26
CA ASN A 290 4.28 35.02 -31.63
C ASN A 290 4.00 33.75 -30.80
N GLY A 291 3.20 32.85 -31.38
CA GLY A 291 2.76 31.59 -30.76
C GLY A 291 3.84 30.62 -30.24
N TYR A 292 5.12 30.89 -30.49
CA TYR A 292 6.25 30.06 -30.06
C TYR A 292 6.47 30.03 -28.54
N TRP A 293 6.19 31.13 -27.81
CA TRP A 293 6.44 31.18 -26.37
C TRP A 293 5.41 30.37 -25.57
N ALA A 294 4.13 30.51 -25.91
CA ALA A 294 3.07 29.71 -25.31
C ALA A 294 3.25 28.21 -25.65
N ASP A 295 3.62 27.90 -26.89
CA ASP A 295 3.94 26.55 -27.35
C ASP A 295 5.12 25.93 -26.58
N MET A 296 6.16 26.73 -26.26
CA MET A 296 7.32 26.28 -25.50
C MET A 296 6.95 25.85 -24.07
N GLY A 297 6.18 26.67 -23.35
CA GLY A 297 5.74 26.35 -21.99
C GLY A 297 4.89 25.07 -21.94
N ILE A 298 4.00 24.90 -22.94
CA ILE A 298 3.18 23.69 -23.07
C ILE A 298 4.05 22.46 -23.30
N HIS A 299 4.99 22.48 -24.26
CA HIS A 299 5.84 21.32 -24.56
C HIS A 299 6.86 21.02 -23.46
N ALA A 300 7.36 22.01 -22.75
CA ALA A 300 8.17 21.80 -21.56
C ALA A 300 7.38 21.05 -20.45
N LEU A 301 6.08 21.32 -20.29
CA LEU A 301 5.23 20.57 -19.34
C LEU A 301 4.77 19.20 -19.87
N THR A 302 4.41 19.09 -21.15
CA THR A 302 3.95 17.80 -21.72
C THR A 302 5.12 16.87 -22.00
N LEU A 303 6.08 17.25 -22.83
CA LEU A 303 7.20 16.40 -23.19
C LEU A 303 8.25 16.40 -22.07
N GLY A 304 8.70 17.59 -21.67
CA GLY A 304 9.81 17.74 -20.73
C GLY A 304 9.50 17.15 -19.35
N PHE A 305 8.31 17.43 -18.81
CA PHE A 305 7.86 16.93 -17.51
C PHE A 305 7.03 15.64 -17.62
N THR A 306 5.89 15.67 -18.32
CA THR A 306 4.92 14.56 -18.29
C THR A 306 5.46 13.29 -18.95
N ILE A 307 6.03 13.36 -20.15
CA ILE A 307 6.60 12.17 -20.81
C ILE A 307 7.83 11.64 -20.06
N SER A 308 8.68 12.51 -19.50
CA SER A 308 9.77 12.08 -18.62
C SER A 308 9.28 11.29 -17.40
N MET A 309 8.15 11.69 -16.81
CA MET A 309 7.49 10.95 -15.72
C MET A 309 6.91 9.61 -16.19
N VAL A 310 6.32 9.56 -17.40
CA VAL A 310 5.85 8.31 -18.01
C VAL A 310 7.02 7.36 -18.25
N ILE A 311 8.14 7.84 -18.78
CA ILE A 311 9.36 7.04 -19.02
C ILE A 311 9.91 6.52 -17.69
N ALA A 312 9.93 7.34 -16.64
CA ALA A 312 10.35 6.91 -15.31
C ALA A 312 9.51 5.72 -14.82
N HIS A 313 8.20 5.75 -14.99
CA HIS A 313 7.30 4.76 -14.41
C HIS A 313 6.88 3.65 -15.37
N VAL A 314 7.35 3.64 -16.63
CA VAL A 314 6.91 2.66 -17.64
C VAL A 314 7.14 1.20 -17.21
N CYS A 315 8.24 0.94 -16.50
CA CYS A 315 8.56 -0.37 -15.94
C CYS A 315 7.66 -0.79 -14.76
N VAL A 316 6.86 0.14 -14.22
CA VAL A 316 5.91 -0.08 -13.13
C VAL A 316 4.47 -0.10 -13.65
N ILE A 317 4.12 0.85 -14.52
CA ILE A 317 2.77 1.03 -15.10
C ILE A 317 2.39 -0.16 -15.97
N VAL A 318 3.26 -0.57 -16.90
CA VAL A 318 2.89 -1.64 -17.83
C VAL A 318 2.65 -2.97 -17.08
N PRO A 319 3.52 -3.42 -16.17
CA PRO A 319 3.26 -4.63 -15.39
C PRO A 319 1.99 -4.60 -14.55
N SER A 320 1.60 -3.44 -14.01
CA SER A 320 0.38 -3.31 -13.19
C SER A 320 -0.89 -3.54 -14.03
N VAL A 321 -0.87 -3.14 -15.31
CA VAL A 321 -2.00 -3.28 -16.25
C VAL A 321 -2.05 -4.68 -16.88
N ILE A 322 -0.95 -5.14 -17.50
CA ILE A 322 -0.93 -6.38 -18.29
C ILE A 322 -0.54 -7.64 -17.48
N ARG A 323 -0.22 -7.47 -16.19
CA ARG A 323 0.23 -8.55 -15.28
C ARG A 323 1.45 -9.33 -15.81
N ARG A 324 2.36 -8.64 -16.52
CA ARG A 324 3.62 -9.22 -17.00
C ARG A 324 4.78 -8.36 -16.52
N ALA A 325 5.78 -9.01 -15.91
CA ALA A 325 7.00 -8.33 -15.51
C ALA A 325 7.72 -7.76 -16.74
N MET A 326 8.03 -6.46 -16.69
CA MET A 326 8.87 -5.79 -17.66
C MET A 326 10.23 -5.51 -16.99
N PRO A 327 11.31 -6.19 -17.38
CA PRO A 327 12.63 -5.90 -16.85
C PRO A 327 13.10 -4.53 -17.35
N TYR A 328 13.84 -3.81 -16.50
CA TYR A 328 14.57 -2.61 -16.93
C TYR A 328 15.62 -2.99 -17.98
N SER A 329 15.74 -2.17 -19.02
CA SER A 329 16.76 -2.29 -20.06
C SER A 329 17.42 -0.93 -20.28
N PRO A 330 18.76 -0.87 -20.45
CA PRO A 330 19.45 0.37 -20.80
C PRO A 330 18.96 1.03 -22.09
N VAL A 331 18.25 0.30 -22.96
CA VAL A 331 17.65 0.86 -24.18
C VAL A 331 16.66 1.99 -23.86
N LEU A 332 16.07 2.04 -22.67
CA LEU A 332 15.18 3.13 -22.24
C LEU A 332 15.87 4.50 -22.11
N TRP A 333 17.20 4.56 -22.12
CA TRP A 333 17.92 5.84 -22.21
C TRP A 333 17.80 6.50 -23.59
N LEU A 334 17.56 5.73 -24.65
CA LEU A 334 17.40 6.25 -26.00
C LEU A 334 16.19 7.20 -26.13
N PRO A 335 14.94 6.78 -25.80
CA PRO A 335 13.80 7.69 -25.87
C PRO A 335 13.99 8.91 -24.97
N LEU A 336 14.57 8.76 -23.77
CA LEU A 336 14.83 9.87 -22.86
C LEU A 336 15.80 10.91 -23.44
N THR A 337 16.92 10.44 -24.00
CA THR A 337 17.95 11.34 -24.58
C THR A 337 17.45 12.04 -25.82
N LEU A 338 16.74 11.34 -26.71
CA LEU A 338 16.11 11.94 -27.88
C LEU A 338 15.09 13.00 -27.48
N LEU A 339 14.22 12.71 -26.50
CA LEU A 339 13.19 13.64 -26.03
C LEU A 339 13.80 14.95 -25.51
N HIS A 340 14.84 14.88 -24.68
CA HIS A 340 15.47 16.09 -24.16
C HIS A 340 16.28 16.83 -25.22
N LEU A 341 16.92 16.11 -26.16
CA LEU A 341 17.62 16.72 -27.28
C LEU A 341 16.66 17.46 -28.21
N GLY A 342 15.53 16.84 -28.56
CA GLY A 342 14.48 17.44 -29.38
C GLY A 342 13.92 18.71 -28.75
N LEU A 343 13.58 18.66 -27.46
CA LEU A 343 13.15 19.83 -26.68
C LEU A 343 14.17 20.97 -26.65
N VAL A 344 15.46 20.67 -26.45
CA VAL A 344 16.51 21.70 -26.47
C VAL A 344 16.64 22.35 -27.85
N LEU A 345 16.60 21.55 -28.93
CA LEU A 345 16.64 22.08 -30.30
C LEU A 345 15.39 22.91 -30.60
N ARG A 346 14.22 22.45 -30.16
CA ARG A 346 12.96 23.20 -30.27
C ARG A 346 13.05 24.55 -29.55
N LEU A 347 13.60 24.56 -28.33
CA LEU A 347 13.83 25.77 -27.53
C LEU A 347 14.79 26.74 -28.23
N LEU A 348 15.94 26.24 -28.69
CA LEU A 348 16.91 27.07 -29.42
C LEU A 348 16.31 27.62 -30.71
N GLY A 349 15.53 26.83 -31.44
CA GLY A 349 14.81 27.25 -32.65
C GLY A 349 13.81 28.36 -32.35
N ALA A 350 13.00 28.21 -31.30
CA ALA A 350 12.03 29.21 -30.87
C ALA A 350 12.71 30.53 -30.43
N VAL A 351 13.75 30.45 -29.59
CA VAL A 351 14.47 31.63 -29.07
C VAL A 351 15.23 32.36 -30.18
N ARG A 352 15.76 31.64 -31.17
CA ARG A 352 16.50 32.22 -32.30
C ARG A 352 15.61 32.57 -33.50
N GLY A 353 14.32 32.23 -33.48
CA GLY A 353 13.42 32.40 -34.62
C GLY A 353 13.78 31.53 -35.84
N VAL A 354 14.47 30.41 -35.63
CA VAL A 354 14.93 29.50 -36.70
C VAL A 354 13.97 28.33 -36.83
N SER A 355 13.07 28.40 -37.82
CA SER A 355 12.02 27.39 -38.07
C SER A 355 12.59 26.00 -38.32
N ALA A 356 13.68 25.88 -39.10
CA ALA A 356 14.33 24.60 -39.39
C ALA A 356 14.81 23.89 -38.11
N LEU A 357 15.35 24.64 -37.15
CA LEU A 357 15.83 24.10 -35.88
C LEU A 357 14.66 23.66 -34.98
N TRP A 358 13.57 24.42 -34.99
CA TRP A 358 12.32 24.07 -34.31
C TRP A 358 11.67 22.81 -34.90
N GLN A 359 11.57 22.70 -36.22
CA GLN A 359 11.07 21.52 -36.93
C GLN A 359 11.94 20.28 -36.70
N THR A 360 13.26 20.46 -36.67
CA THR A 360 14.20 19.37 -36.37
C THR A 360 13.98 18.86 -34.94
N GLY A 361 13.79 19.77 -33.98
CA GLY A 361 13.43 19.41 -32.61
C GLY A 361 12.13 18.60 -32.55
N ASP A 362 11.07 19.08 -33.20
CA ASP A 362 9.77 18.39 -33.26
C ASP A 362 9.87 16.98 -33.87
N PHE A 363 10.62 16.85 -34.97
CA PHE A 363 10.86 15.56 -35.60
C PHE A 363 11.59 14.58 -34.67
N ILE A 364 12.60 15.06 -33.93
CA ILE A 364 13.33 14.26 -32.94
C ILE A 364 12.39 13.87 -31.78
N ASP A 365 11.53 14.76 -31.31
CA ASP A 365 10.55 14.47 -30.26
C ASP A 365 9.54 13.40 -30.70
N VAL A 366 9.07 13.46 -31.95
CA VAL A 366 8.25 12.41 -32.55
C VAL A 366 9.00 11.07 -32.55
N ILE A 367 10.24 11.03 -33.03
CA ILE A 367 11.08 9.82 -32.99
C ILE A 367 11.26 9.32 -31.55
N ALA A 368 11.42 10.21 -30.57
CA ALA A 368 11.56 9.84 -29.17
C ALA A 368 10.33 9.08 -28.67
N VAL A 369 9.12 9.60 -28.92
CA VAL A 369 7.86 8.93 -28.55
C VAL A 369 7.69 7.59 -29.28
N PHE A 370 8.01 7.53 -30.59
CA PHE A 370 7.99 6.28 -31.34
C PHE A 370 8.97 5.25 -30.76
N SER A 371 10.20 5.68 -30.45
CA SER A 371 11.22 4.81 -29.87
C SER A 371 10.79 4.29 -28.49
N LEU A 372 10.07 5.08 -27.69
CA LEU A 372 9.50 4.63 -26.43
C LEU A 372 8.47 3.51 -26.64
N ILE A 373 7.53 3.69 -27.58
CA ILE A 373 6.53 2.66 -27.93
C ILE A 373 7.22 1.38 -28.40
N LEU A 374 8.21 1.49 -29.27
CA LEU A 374 8.99 0.34 -29.77
C LEU A 374 9.78 -0.34 -28.66
N CYS A 375 10.38 0.40 -27.73
CA CYS A 375 11.07 -0.16 -26.56
C CYS A 375 10.09 -0.97 -25.71
N VAL A 376 8.93 -0.40 -25.37
CA VAL A 376 7.91 -1.07 -24.56
C VAL A 376 7.41 -2.34 -25.24
N LEU A 377 7.11 -2.28 -26.53
CA LEU A 377 6.67 -3.45 -27.31
C LEU A 377 7.76 -4.51 -27.42
N GLY A 378 8.97 -4.09 -27.81
CA GLY A 378 10.13 -4.95 -28.01
C GLY A 378 10.54 -5.68 -26.73
N MET A 379 10.59 -4.99 -25.59
CA MET A 379 10.88 -5.60 -24.29
C MET A 379 9.80 -6.62 -23.88
N ASN A 380 8.53 -6.35 -24.16
CA ASN A 380 7.44 -7.29 -23.88
C ASN A 380 7.48 -8.53 -24.78
N ILE A 381 7.78 -8.36 -26.08
CA ILE A 381 7.96 -9.46 -27.03
C ILE A 381 9.17 -10.30 -26.65
N TYR A 382 10.30 -9.66 -26.33
CA TYR A 382 11.52 -10.34 -25.89
C TYR A 382 11.32 -11.14 -24.60
N ALA A 383 10.64 -10.57 -23.61
CA ALA A 383 10.28 -11.27 -22.39
C ALA A 383 9.37 -12.49 -22.66
N ALA A 384 8.44 -12.38 -23.61
CA ALA A 384 7.57 -13.49 -24.02
C ALA A 384 8.32 -14.59 -24.81
N SER A 385 9.23 -14.22 -25.72
CA SER A 385 10.00 -15.16 -26.55
C SER A 385 11.02 -15.94 -25.74
N ARG A 386 11.72 -15.30 -24.79
CA ARG A 386 12.66 -15.97 -23.85
C ARG A 386 11.97 -17.02 -23.00
N ARG A 387 10.73 -16.76 -22.55
CA ARG A 387 9.90 -17.73 -21.82
C ARG A 387 9.47 -18.92 -22.67
N ARG A 388 9.16 -18.71 -23.96
CA ARG A 388 8.86 -19.79 -24.91
C ARG A 388 10.08 -20.66 -25.22
N ARG A 389 11.26 -20.05 -25.40
CA ARG A 389 12.52 -20.77 -25.65
C ARG A 389 12.93 -21.66 -24.48
N ASN A 390 12.75 -21.18 -23.24
CA ASN A 390 13.01 -21.97 -22.01
C ASN A 390 11.96 -23.06 -21.72
N LYS A 391 10.85 -23.12 -22.47
CA LYS A 391 9.82 -24.16 -22.33
C LYS A 391 9.96 -25.33 -23.32
N ARG A 392 10.84 -25.24 -24.34
CA ARG A 392 11.13 -26.41 -25.21
C ARG A 392 11.89 -27.47 -24.40
N PRO A 393 11.41 -28.72 -24.29
CA PRO A 393 12.19 -29.79 -23.67
C PRO A 393 13.45 -30.06 -24.51
N ALA A 394 14.59 -30.16 -23.85
CA ALA A 394 15.81 -30.67 -24.47
C ALA A 394 15.52 -32.10 -24.96
N ALA A 395 15.83 -32.39 -26.22
CA ALA A 395 15.71 -33.72 -26.77
C ALA A 395 16.64 -34.68 -25.99
N HIS A 396 16.07 -35.77 -25.47
CA HIS A 396 16.86 -36.88 -24.93
C HIS A 396 17.63 -37.54 -26.09
N PRO A 397 18.93 -37.86 -25.94
CA PRO A 397 19.58 -38.79 -26.87
C PRO A 397 19.01 -40.19 -26.64
N ALA A 398 18.71 -40.89 -27.73
CA ALA A 398 18.17 -42.24 -27.72
C ALA A 398 19.19 -43.24 -27.15
N SER A 399 18.66 -44.13 -26.30
CA SER A 399 19.29 -45.38 -25.88
C SER A 399 19.65 -46.26 -27.08
N SER A 400 20.89 -46.75 -27.15
CA SER A 400 21.20 -47.96 -27.93
C SER A 400 22.26 -48.82 -27.22
N ALA A 401 21.82 -50.04 -26.93
CA ALA A 401 22.48 -51.35 -27.02
C ALA A 401 23.81 -51.67 -26.29
N VAL A 402 23.71 -52.80 -25.59
CA VAL A 402 24.73 -53.71 -25.01
C VAL A 402 25.71 -54.23 -26.08
N VAL A 403 27.03 -54.25 -25.80
CA VAL A 403 28.00 -55.32 -26.18
C VAL A 403 29.19 -55.34 -25.17
N ALA A 404 29.70 -56.55 -24.92
CA ALA A 404 30.79 -56.97 -24.02
C ALA A 404 32.21 -56.41 -24.33
N GLY A 405 33.15 -56.58 -23.37
CA GLY A 405 34.54 -56.08 -23.34
C GLY A 405 35.52 -56.67 -24.39
N PRO A 406 36.87 -56.68 -24.21
CA PRO A 406 37.71 -56.40 -23.04
C PRO A 406 38.94 -55.47 -23.29
N ALA A 407 39.72 -55.25 -22.22
CA ALA A 407 41.18 -55.01 -22.13
C ALA A 407 41.95 -54.18 -23.17
N GLY A 408 42.79 -53.25 -22.68
CA GLY A 408 44.12 -53.01 -23.30
C GLY A 408 44.55 -51.56 -23.49
N LEU A 409 45.53 -51.17 -22.66
CA LEU A 409 46.76 -50.47 -23.04
C LEU A 409 46.74 -49.01 -23.56
N ALA A 410 47.30 -48.17 -22.69
CA ALA A 410 48.53 -47.38 -22.91
C ALA A 410 48.44 -45.95 -23.52
N GLY A 411 49.16 -45.06 -22.82
CA GLY A 411 49.69 -43.79 -23.31
C GLY A 411 49.15 -42.56 -22.56
N ALA A 412 49.92 -41.67 -21.91
CA ALA A 412 51.31 -41.59 -21.45
C ALA A 412 51.47 -40.17 -20.85
N VAL A 413 52.29 -40.06 -19.78
CA VAL A 413 53.16 -38.90 -19.40
C VAL A 413 52.43 -37.64 -18.86
N SER A 414 52.47 -37.32 -17.55
CA SER A 414 53.54 -36.64 -16.75
C SER A 414 54.00 -35.30 -17.36
N SER A 415 54.43 -34.23 -16.68
CA SER A 415 54.61 -33.82 -15.29
C SER A 415 55.25 -32.41 -15.35
N ARG A 416 55.05 -31.60 -14.29
CA ARG A 416 55.95 -30.54 -13.78
C ARG A 416 56.37 -29.35 -14.67
N ARG A 417 56.25 -28.16 -14.07
CA ARG A 417 57.44 -27.37 -13.66
C ARG A 417 57.13 -26.46 -12.47
N GLU A 418 57.75 -26.78 -11.35
CA GLU A 418 58.20 -25.82 -10.33
C GLU A 418 59.46 -25.13 -10.83
N ILE A 419 59.70 -23.87 -10.42
CA ILE A 419 61.03 -23.39 -10.01
C ILE A 419 60.85 -22.58 -8.72
N SER A 420 61.79 -22.82 -7.82
CA SER A 420 61.89 -22.52 -6.39
C SER A 420 62.88 -21.38 -6.10
N ALA A 421 62.83 -20.84 -4.88
CA ALA A 421 63.94 -20.48 -3.95
C ALA A 421 63.65 -19.17 -3.20
N ALA A 422 64.06 -18.88 -1.95
CA ALA A 422 64.57 -19.60 -0.77
C ALA A 422 64.67 -18.54 0.38
N HIS A 423 64.69 -19.00 1.64
CA HIS A 423 64.85 -18.29 2.94
C HIS A 423 66.26 -17.61 3.14
N PRO A 424 66.65 -16.92 4.27
CA PRO A 424 66.17 -17.03 5.68
C PRO A 424 66.22 -15.77 6.64
N SER A 425 65.59 -15.93 7.83
CA SER A 425 65.98 -15.52 9.23
C SER A 425 66.36 -14.10 9.68
N GLY A 426 65.83 -13.69 10.87
CA GLY A 426 66.54 -12.84 11.86
C GLY A 426 65.69 -11.92 12.79
N HIS A 427 65.56 -12.28 14.08
CA HIS A 427 65.25 -11.38 15.24
C HIS A 427 66.53 -10.58 15.65
N PRO A 428 66.55 -9.50 16.49
CA PRO A 428 65.90 -9.37 17.82
C PRO A 428 65.49 -7.95 18.37
N GLU A 429 64.78 -7.97 19.50
CA GLU A 429 64.78 -7.11 20.73
C GLU A 429 64.90 -5.55 20.74
N GLY A 430 63.86 -4.89 21.31
CA GLY A 430 63.75 -3.75 22.28
C GLY A 430 64.63 -2.47 22.24
N PRO A 431 64.45 -1.46 23.13
CA PRO A 431 63.40 -1.20 24.15
C PRO A 431 62.85 0.28 24.17
N GLU A 432 62.15 0.65 25.26
CA GLU A 432 61.94 2.01 25.83
C GLU A 432 60.60 2.79 25.62
N GLN A 433 59.82 2.81 26.71
CA GLN A 433 58.94 3.90 27.19
C GLN A 433 59.80 5.05 27.82
N PRO A 434 59.26 6.08 28.53
CA PRO A 434 58.16 7.03 28.29
C PRO A 434 58.54 8.51 28.65
N HIS A 435 57.77 9.53 28.23
CA HIS A 435 57.72 10.88 28.88
C HIS A 435 56.37 11.53 28.49
N ARG A 436 55.38 11.86 29.35
CA ARG A 436 55.28 12.79 30.51
C ARG A 436 55.66 14.23 30.15
N GLU A 437 54.66 15.09 29.87
CA GLU A 437 53.96 16.04 30.77
C GLU A 437 54.47 17.49 30.60
N ASP A 438 53.52 18.43 30.61
CA ASP A 438 53.53 19.77 31.22
C ASP A 438 53.28 20.96 30.28
N SER A 439 52.62 22.06 30.67
CA SER A 439 51.54 22.34 31.63
C SER A 439 51.16 23.84 31.51
N ARG A 440 50.19 24.27 32.36
CA ARG A 440 49.85 25.64 32.82
C ARG A 440 48.74 26.34 32.02
N HIS A 441 47.70 26.90 32.64
CA HIS A 441 47.72 27.73 33.85
C HIS A 441 46.56 27.49 34.85
N LEU A 442 46.92 27.56 36.14
CA LEU A 442 46.06 27.82 37.30
C LEU A 442 46.39 29.23 37.85
N LYS A 443 45.39 29.91 38.41
CA LYS A 443 45.57 30.72 39.63
C LYS A 443 44.26 30.88 40.41
N HIS A 444 44.41 30.71 41.73
CA HIS A 444 43.45 30.66 42.84
C HIS A 444 42.84 32.02 43.24
N SER A 445 41.67 32.00 43.94
CA SER A 445 41.56 32.37 45.37
C SER A 445 40.19 32.02 45.97
N GLU A 446 40.16 31.97 47.31
CA GLU A 446 39.21 31.34 48.23
C GLU A 446 37.89 32.09 48.51
N GLY A 447 36.91 31.39 49.10
CA GLY A 447 36.07 31.93 50.19
C GLY A 447 34.59 32.27 49.92
N SER A 448 33.72 31.60 50.71
CA SER A 448 32.38 32.03 51.19
C SER A 448 31.09 31.69 50.38
N GLY A 449 30.28 30.77 50.96
CA GLY A 449 28.80 30.73 50.90
C GLY A 449 28.12 30.19 49.62
N PRO A 450 27.03 29.40 49.71
CA PRO A 450 26.27 29.00 48.53
C PRO A 450 25.37 30.16 48.05
N PRO A 451 25.34 30.52 46.75
CA PRO A 451 24.36 31.49 46.25
C PRO A 451 23.01 30.80 46.02
N ALA A 452 21.98 31.39 46.62
CA ALA A 452 20.60 30.98 46.50
C ALA A 452 20.11 30.96 45.03
N ALA A 453 19.44 29.88 44.65
CA ALA A 453 18.80 29.73 43.35
C ALA A 453 17.71 30.80 43.15
N GLN A 454 17.94 31.72 42.20
CA GLN A 454 16.89 32.58 41.66
C GLN A 454 15.84 31.70 40.94
N LYS A 455 14.67 31.54 41.55
CA LYS A 455 13.51 30.93 40.91
C LYS A 455 13.06 31.81 39.73
N PRO A 456 12.84 31.26 38.53
CA PRO A 456 12.23 32.02 37.43
C PRO A 456 10.84 32.50 37.86
N GLY A 457 10.58 33.80 37.69
CA GLY A 457 9.30 34.41 38.08
C GLY A 457 8.11 33.66 37.46
N ARG A 458 7.14 33.31 38.31
CA ARG A 458 5.87 32.60 37.99
C ARG A 458 5.17 33.15 36.74
N GLU A 459 5.38 34.41 36.41
CA GLU A 459 4.78 35.09 35.27
C GLU A 459 5.36 34.67 33.90
N ARG A 460 6.66 34.33 33.82
CA ARG A 460 7.27 33.74 32.60
C ARG A 460 6.84 32.30 32.36
N VAL A 461 6.69 31.52 33.43
CA VAL A 461 6.20 30.13 33.38
C VAL A 461 4.71 30.12 33.00
N ARG A 462 3.92 31.04 33.57
CA ARG A 462 2.49 31.16 33.25
C ARG A 462 2.25 31.60 31.80
N ARG A 463 3.03 32.54 31.25
CA ARG A 463 2.98 32.91 29.82
C ARG A 463 3.37 31.75 28.90
N ARG A 464 4.39 30.95 29.27
CA ARG A 464 4.86 29.82 28.46
C ARG A 464 3.90 28.64 28.46
N VAL A 465 3.24 28.38 29.60
CA VAL A 465 2.21 27.31 29.75
C VAL A 465 0.87 27.71 29.11
N THR A 466 0.50 28.99 29.12
CA THR A 466 -0.69 29.46 28.39
C THR A 466 -0.47 29.47 26.88
N GLN A 467 0.74 29.82 26.39
CA GLN A 467 1.10 29.66 24.98
C GLN A 467 1.05 28.19 24.53
N THR A 468 1.62 27.22 25.26
CA THR A 468 1.60 25.82 24.81
C THR A 468 0.21 25.15 24.83
N HIS A 469 -0.67 25.53 25.75
CA HIS A 469 -2.04 24.99 25.82
C HIS A 469 -2.97 25.63 24.77
N SER A 470 -2.80 26.93 24.48
CA SER A 470 -3.44 27.55 23.32
C SER A 470 -2.89 26.93 22.04
N ASP A 471 -1.58 26.81 21.87
CA ASP A 471 -0.95 26.32 20.63
C ASP A 471 -1.33 24.87 20.28
N ILE A 472 -1.50 23.97 21.26
CA ILE A 472 -1.89 22.57 21.02
C ILE A 472 -3.39 22.44 20.73
N SER A 473 -4.22 23.16 21.47
CA SER A 473 -5.66 23.18 21.21
C SER A 473 -5.99 23.94 19.93
N ASP A 474 -5.21 24.96 19.60
CA ASP A 474 -5.26 25.72 18.36
C ASP A 474 -4.69 24.90 17.20
N TYR A 475 -3.69 24.02 17.42
CA TYR A 475 -3.17 23.08 16.41
C TYR A 475 -4.12 21.90 16.13
N ALA A 476 -4.78 21.34 17.15
CA ALA A 476 -5.75 20.26 16.99
C ALA A 476 -7.08 20.76 16.41
N ARG A 477 -7.51 21.95 16.84
CA ARG A 477 -8.64 22.67 16.24
C ARG A 477 -8.26 23.06 14.82
N SER A 478 -7.11 23.74 14.60
CA SER A 478 -6.50 24.02 13.29
C SER A 478 -6.49 22.80 12.38
N ARG A 479 -6.05 21.60 12.81
CA ARG A 479 -6.07 20.41 11.95
C ARG A 479 -7.47 19.96 11.56
N ARG A 480 -8.42 19.91 12.49
CA ARG A 480 -9.83 19.56 12.18
C ARG A 480 -10.49 20.62 11.30
N THR A 481 -10.32 21.91 11.60
CA THR A 481 -10.81 23.01 10.77
C THR A 481 -10.06 23.07 9.45
N PHE A 482 -8.77 22.74 9.40
CA PHE A 482 -7.94 22.73 8.20
C PHE A 482 -8.40 21.62 7.25
N PHE A 483 -8.60 20.38 7.71
CA PHE A 483 -9.07 19.30 6.85
C PHE A 483 -10.54 19.45 6.43
N THR A 484 -11.39 20.07 7.25
CA THR A 484 -12.77 20.38 6.87
C THR A 484 -12.82 21.59 5.93
N VAL A 485 -12.15 22.69 6.25
CA VAL A 485 -12.09 23.90 5.39
C VAL A 485 -11.32 23.63 4.10
N SER A 486 -10.26 22.81 4.09
CA SER A 486 -9.54 22.43 2.87
C SER A 486 -10.38 21.53 1.98
N GLY A 487 -11.11 20.56 2.56
CA GLY A 487 -12.06 19.72 1.83
C GLY A 487 -13.20 20.52 1.21
N TRP A 488 -13.81 21.42 1.98
CA TRP A 488 -14.88 22.29 1.51
C TRP A 488 -14.38 23.35 0.51
N SER A 489 -13.25 24.00 0.75
CA SER A 489 -12.68 24.98 -0.18
C SER A 489 -12.28 24.36 -1.52
N VAL A 490 -11.81 23.10 -1.53
CA VAL A 490 -11.50 22.37 -2.76
C VAL A 490 -12.76 21.93 -3.50
N LEU A 491 -13.78 21.43 -2.79
CA LEU A 491 -15.08 21.12 -3.40
C LEU A 491 -15.76 22.38 -3.94
N CYS A 492 -15.67 23.51 -3.22
CA CYS A 492 -16.10 24.81 -3.69
C CYS A 492 -15.30 25.29 -4.89
N THR A 493 -13.98 25.06 -4.92
CA THR A 493 -13.13 25.37 -6.09
C THR A 493 -13.58 24.59 -7.31
N ALA A 494 -13.81 23.28 -7.18
CA ALA A 494 -14.32 22.44 -8.25
C ALA A 494 -15.74 22.85 -8.70
N ALA A 495 -16.61 23.24 -7.77
CA ALA A 495 -17.94 23.76 -8.07
C ALA A 495 -17.89 25.11 -8.79
N VAL A 496 -16.99 26.01 -8.36
CA VAL A 496 -16.75 27.32 -9.00
C VAL A 496 -16.24 27.11 -10.41
N LEU A 497 -15.31 26.18 -10.65
CA LEU A 497 -14.87 25.85 -12.01
C LEU A 497 -16.03 25.38 -12.89
N LEU A 498 -16.89 24.50 -12.38
CA LEU A 498 -18.03 23.99 -13.11
C LEU A 498 -18.95 25.15 -13.52
N VAL A 499 -19.27 26.03 -12.57
CA VAL A 499 -20.14 27.20 -12.80
C VAL A 499 -19.48 28.21 -13.74
N CYS A 500 -18.22 28.56 -13.53
CA CYS A 500 -17.49 29.49 -14.40
C CYS A 500 -17.36 28.94 -15.82
N SER A 501 -17.11 27.64 -15.99
CA SER A 501 -17.02 27.00 -17.31
C SER A 501 -18.38 26.95 -18.01
N LEU A 502 -19.47 26.73 -17.27
CA LEU A 502 -20.83 26.83 -17.81
C LEU A 502 -21.14 28.28 -18.24
N ILE A 503 -20.75 29.28 -17.46
CA ILE A 503 -20.94 30.71 -17.81
C ILE A 503 -20.10 31.09 -19.04
N ILE A 504 -18.84 30.65 -19.12
CA ILE A 504 -17.96 30.87 -20.29
C ILE A 504 -18.52 30.16 -21.53
N GLY A 505 -19.01 28.94 -21.40
CA GLY A 505 -19.65 28.18 -22.49
C GLY A 505 -21.02 28.73 -22.91
N MET A 506 -21.72 29.46 -22.04
CA MET A 506 -22.98 30.14 -22.32
C MET A 506 -22.82 31.53 -22.96
N HIS A 507 -21.61 32.09 -22.97
CA HIS A 507 -21.31 33.36 -23.64
C HIS A 507 -20.70 33.10 -25.04
N PRO A 508 -21.51 33.06 -26.12
CA PRO A 508 -20.97 33.01 -27.48
C PRO A 508 -20.22 34.29 -27.90
N ALA A 509 -20.12 35.29 -27.01
CA ALA A 509 -19.50 36.59 -27.29
C ALA A 509 -17.98 36.66 -27.03
N LEU A 510 -17.38 35.72 -26.28
CA LEU A 510 -15.95 35.81 -25.91
C LEU A 510 -14.99 35.16 -26.94
N VAL A 511 -15.49 34.41 -27.92
CA VAL A 511 -14.68 33.75 -28.96
C VAL A 511 -14.82 34.45 -30.34
N ALA A 512 -15.74 35.41 -30.48
CA ALA A 512 -15.94 36.15 -31.73
C ALA A 512 -14.84 37.20 -32.03
N ASN A 513 -13.83 37.37 -31.17
CA ASN A 513 -12.77 38.38 -31.39
C ASN A 513 -11.41 37.79 -31.83
N GLN A 514 -11.34 36.50 -32.18
CA GLN A 514 -10.13 35.92 -32.81
C GLN A 514 -10.48 34.89 -33.90
N GLY A 515 -10.60 35.36 -35.14
CA GLY A 515 -10.61 34.51 -36.35
C GLY A 515 -11.97 34.39 -37.03
N GLY A 516 -12.09 35.01 -38.21
CA GLY A 516 -13.34 35.08 -38.98
C GLY A 516 -13.65 33.90 -39.90
N ALA A 517 -14.80 34.06 -40.56
CA ALA A 517 -15.37 33.32 -41.70
C ALA A 517 -16.31 32.11 -41.42
N SER A 518 -17.61 32.46 -41.43
CA SER A 518 -18.74 31.83 -42.15
C SER A 518 -19.23 30.40 -41.84
N GLY A 519 -20.52 30.31 -41.47
CA GLY A 519 -21.46 29.33 -42.05
C GLY A 519 -22.21 28.44 -41.06
N SER A 520 -23.40 28.87 -40.60
CA SER A 520 -24.45 27.96 -40.07
C SER A 520 -25.10 27.18 -41.23
N PRO A 521 -25.66 25.95 -41.05
CA PRO A 521 -27.03 25.82 -40.49
C PRO A 521 -27.44 24.48 -39.81
N SER A 522 -28.53 24.59 -39.02
CA SER A 522 -29.68 23.68 -38.77
C SER A 522 -29.55 22.15 -38.61
N LEU A 523 -30.11 21.64 -37.50
CA LEU A 523 -30.41 20.23 -37.17
C LEU A 523 -31.65 19.67 -37.91
N PRO A 524 -31.72 18.34 -38.09
CA PRO A 524 -33.00 17.62 -38.02
C PRO A 524 -33.02 16.46 -37.00
N GLN A 525 -34.22 16.24 -36.47
CA GLN A 525 -34.66 15.18 -35.56
C GLN A 525 -34.71 13.79 -36.22
N GLY A 526 -34.57 12.74 -35.40
CA GLY A 526 -35.14 11.42 -35.71
C GLY A 526 -34.33 10.23 -35.18
N LEU A 527 -34.70 9.70 -34.01
CA LEU A 527 -34.28 8.37 -33.55
C LEU A 527 -35.38 7.76 -32.68
N GLN A 528 -36.19 6.89 -33.30
CA GLN A 528 -37.06 5.93 -32.62
C GLN A 528 -36.72 4.53 -33.14
N GLY A 529 -36.62 3.59 -32.20
CA GLY A 529 -36.75 2.16 -32.43
C GLY A 529 -35.44 1.39 -32.44
N LEU A 530 -35.27 0.53 -31.43
CA LEU A 530 -34.74 -0.84 -31.59
C LEU A 530 -34.97 -1.62 -30.28
N GLN A 531 -35.97 -2.51 -30.31
CA GLN A 531 -36.22 -3.58 -29.36
C GLN A 531 -35.91 -4.94 -30.03
N GLY A 532 -35.45 -5.90 -29.21
CA GLY A 532 -35.41 -7.34 -29.49
C GLY A 532 -34.00 -7.87 -29.79
N GLN A 533 -33.50 -8.97 -29.22
CA GLN A 533 -34.12 -10.17 -28.63
C GLN A 533 -33.14 -10.87 -27.66
N GLY A 534 -33.65 -11.59 -26.65
CA GLY A 534 -32.90 -12.53 -25.80
C GLY A 534 -33.40 -13.97 -25.95
N GLN A 535 -32.50 -14.95 -25.83
CA GLN A 535 -32.75 -16.39 -26.00
C GLN A 535 -33.16 -17.10 -24.70
N HIS A 536 -33.97 -18.18 -24.84
CA HIS A 536 -34.64 -18.98 -23.81
C HIS A 536 -33.77 -20.09 -23.15
N THR A 537 -34.07 -20.42 -21.88
CA THR A 537 -33.79 -21.72 -21.22
C THR A 537 -35.10 -22.35 -20.70
N ALA A 538 -35.23 -23.68 -20.75
CA ALA A 538 -36.45 -24.44 -20.47
C ALA A 538 -37.03 -24.24 -19.05
N ALA A 539 -38.36 -24.19 -18.93
CA ALA A 539 -39.09 -23.83 -17.70
C ALA A 539 -39.58 -25.06 -16.90
N VAL A 540 -39.27 -25.12 -15.60
CA VAL A 540 -39.86 -26.06 -14.64
C VAL A 540 -41.29 -25.62 -14.31
N ALA A 541 -42.27 -26.53 -14.45
CA ALA A 541 -43.68 -26.22 -14.20
C ALA A 541 -44.02 -26.21 -12.68
N PRO A 542 -44.80 -25.23 -12.18
CA PRO A 542 -45.27 -25.23 -10.79
C PRO A 542 -46.13 -26.46 -10.45
N THR A 543 -45.91 -27.09 -9.30
CA THR A 543 -46.65 -28.27 -8.84
C THR A 543 -47.98 -27.93 -8.16
N GLY A 544 -48.18 -26.66 -7.79
CA GLY A 544 -49.29 -26.20 -6.96
C GLY A 544 -49.20 -26.57 -5.47
N LYS A 545 -48.14 -27.27 -5.03
CA LYS A 545 -47.93 -27.66 -3.62
C LYS A 545 -47.07 -26.62 -2.88
N THR A 546 -47.29 -26.45 -1.58
CA THR A 546 -46.50 -25.54 -0.71
C THR A 546 -45.67 -26.34 0.30
N THR A 547 -44.37 -26.03 0.38
CA THR A 547 -43.43 -26.56 1.38
C THR A 547 -43.18 -25.49 2.43
N THR A 548 -43.46 -25.79 3.70
CA THR A 548 -43.25 -24.83 4.81
C THR A 548 -42.14 -25.34 5.73
N VAL A 549 -41.14 -24.51 6.01
CA VAL A 549 -39.97 -24.88 6.83
C VAL A 549 -39.70 -23.87 7.93
N LYS A 550 -39.31 -24.33 9.12
CA LYS A 550 -38.87 -23.47 10.22
C LYS A 550 -37.36 -23.30 10.19
N LEU A 551 -36.91 -22.06 10.29
CA LEU A 551 -35.50 -21.67 10.31
C LEU A 551 -35.22 -20.82 11.56
N ARG A 552 -34.10 -21.04 12.24
CA ARG A 552 -33.69 -20.23 13.39
C ARG A 552 -32.22 -19.81 13.32
N VAL A 553 -31.81 -18.90 14.21
CA VAL A 553 -30.40 -18.54 14.41
C VAL A 553 -29.71 -19.63 15.25
N GLY A 554 -28.52 -20.05 14.84
CA GLY A 554 -27.73 -21.06 15.55
C GLY A 554 -27.34 -20.61 16.96
N ALA A 555 -26.92 -21.55 17.80
CA ALA A 555 -26.52 -21.27 19.19
C ALA A 555 -25.27 -20.36 19.30
N ASP A 556 -24.52 -20.23 18.21
CA ASP A 556 -23.37 -19.32 18.06
C ASP A 556 -23.77 -17.88 17.71
N GLY A 557 -25.06 -17.60 17.53
CA GLY A 557 -25.60 -16.29 17.17
C GLY A 557 -25.33 -15.87 15.72
N MET A 558 -24.53 -16.62 14.96
CA MET A 558 -23.97 -16.19 13.66
C MET A 558 -24.09 -17.25 12.56
N SER A 559 -25.05 -18.16 12.68
CA SER A 559 -25.38 -19.18 11.67
C SER A 559 -26.90 -19.40 11.53
N PHE A 560 -27.34 -20.05 10.44
CA PHE A 560 -28.72 -20.53 10.30
C PHE A 560 -28.83 -22.01 10.68
N ALA A 561 -29.89 -22.37 11.39
CA ALA A 561 -30.19 -23.74 11.78
C ALA A 561 -31.62 -24.13 11.36
N PRO A 562 -31.80 -25.13 10.47
CA PRO A 562 -30.76 -25.83 9.70
C PRO A 562 -30.08 -24.94 8.64
N ALA A 563 -28.84 -25.26 8.25
CA ALA A 563 -28.09 -24.54 7.22
C ALA A 563 -28.39 -25.00 5.77
N ARG A 564 -29.18 -26.08 5.61
CA ARG A 564 -29.63 -26.61 4.32
C ARG A 564 -31.13 -26.95 4.38
N LEU A 565 -31.89 -26.52 3.37
CA LEU A 565 -33.30 -26.85 3.17
C LEU A 565 -33.45 -27.65 1.88
N ALA A 566 -34.18 -28.77 1.92
CA ALA A 566 -34.52 -29.56 0.74
C ALA A 566 -35.98 -29.30 0.33
N VAL A 567 -36.22 -28.96 -0.93
CA VAL A 567 -37.54 -28.57 -1.45
C VAL A 567 -37.78 -29.22 -2.80
N PRO A 568 -38.91 -29.94 -3.02
CA PRO A 568 -39.23 -30.47 -4.34
C PRO A 568 -39.39 -29.34 -5.38
N ALA A 569 -38.75 -29.49 -6.54
CA ALA A 569 -38.77 -28.51 -7.60
C ALA A 569 -40.21 -28.27 -8.10
N GLY A 570 -40.56 -27.00 -8.28
CA GLY A 570 -41.91 -26.54 -8.63
C GLY A 570 -42.85 -26.34 -7.44
N ASN A 571 -42.45 -26.67 -6.20
CA ASN A 571 -43.22 -26.29 -5.00
C ASN A 571 -43.02 -24.80 -4.65
N ARG A 572 -44.05 -24.18 -4.05
CA ARG A 572 -43.93 -22.88 -3.37
C ARG A 572 -43.25 -23.08 -2.01
N LEU A 573 -42.22 -22.32 -1.67
CA LEU A 573 -41.52 -22.41 -0.38
C LEU A 573 -41.92 -21.26 0.54
N VAL A 574 -42.35 -21.59 1.76
CA VAL A 574 -42.59 -20.61 2.85
C VAL A 574 -41.67 -20.93 4.02
N ILE A 575 -40.82 -19.99 4.42
CA ILE A 575 -39.89 -20.13 5.54
C ILE A 575 -40.41 -19.32 6.73
N GLU A 576 -40.60 -19.97 7.87
CA GLU A 576 -40.85 -19.30 9.15
C GLU A 576 -39.51 -19.10 9.87
N PHE A 577 -38.98 -17.88 9.80
CA PHE A 577 -37.69 -17.50 10.38
C PHE A 577 -37.85 -16.92 11.77
N SER A 578 -37.28 -17.57 12.78
CA SER A 578 -37.24 -17.15 14.18
C SER A 578 -35.85 -16.69 14.57
N ASN A 579 -35.72 -15.44 15.03
CA ASN A 579 -34.46 -14.95 15.55
C ASN A 579 -34.28 -15.36 17.02
N THR A 580 -33.52 -16.44 17.24
CA THR A 580 -33.17 -16.95 18.58
C THR A 580 -31.85 -16.41 19.13
N GLY A 581 -31.16 -15.51 18.40
CA GLY A 581 -29.92 -14.88 18.83
C GLY A 581 -30.15 -13.60 19.65
N ASP A 582 -29.07 -12.99 20.12
CA ASP A 582 -29.06 -11.72 20.88
C ASP A 582 -28.91 -10.48 19.99
N GLN A 583 -28.67 -10.67 18.69
CA GLN A 583 -28.52 -9.62 17.68
C GLN A 583 -29.68 -9.62 16.68
N THR A 584 -29.87 -8.51 15.95
CA THR A 584 -30.83 -8.47 14.84
C THR A 584 -30.33 -9.31 13.67
N HIS A 585 -31.22 -10.06 13.03
CA HIS A 585 -30.91 -10.84 11.84
C HIS A 585 -31.96 -10.64 10.75
N ASP A 586 -31.65 -11.03 9.53
CA ASP A 586 -32.61 -11.15 8.44
C ASP A 586 -32.28 -12.38 7.59
N LEU A 587 -33.22 -12.76 6.73
CA LEU A 587 -33.01 -13.75 5.69
C LEU A 587 -33.33 -13.10 4.34
N VAL A 588 -32.38 -13.15 3.42
CA VAL A 588 -32.52 -12.78 2.01
C VAL A 588 -32.23 -14.02 1.18
N VAL A 589 -33.08 -14.33 0.21
CA VAL A 589 -32.92 -15.45 -0.73
C VAL A 589 -32.50 -14.90 -2.11
N ASP A 590 -31.79 -15.70 -2.91
CA ASP A 590 -31.19 -15.31 -4.20
C ASP A 590 -32.21 -14.71 -5.20
N ASN A 591 -33.48 -15.11 -5.11
CA ASN A 591 -34.57 -14.56 -5.92
C ASN A 591 -35.11 -13.21 -5.44
N GLY A 592 -34.49 -12.62 -4.40
CA GLY A 592 -34.82 -11.30 -3.85
C GLY A 592 -35.85 -11.33 -2.72
N ALA A 593 -36.42 -12.49 -2.37
CA ALA A 593 -37.35 -12.60 -1.25
C ALA A 593 -36.62 -12.32 0.09
N THR A 594 -37.22 -11.53 0.98
CA THR A 594 -36.62 -11.20 2.28
C THR A 594 -37.61 -11.12 3.43
N THR A 595 -37.18 -11.51 4.64
CA THR A 595 -37.93 -11.29 5.89
C THR A 595 -37.93 -9.82 6.34
N GLY A 596 -37.04 -8.99 5.79
CA GLY A 596 -36.59 -7.77 6.43
C GLY A 596 -35.91 -8.05 7.77
N ARG A 597 -35.58 -6.99 8.52
CA ARG A 597 -34.96 -7.11 9.85
C ARG A 597 -35.91 -7.84 10.82
N VAL A 598 -35.36 -8.78 11.58
CA VAL A 598 -36.02 -9.58 12.62
C VAL A 598 -35.24 -9.38 13.92
N SER A 599 -35.91 -8.80 14.92
CA SER A 599 -35.31 -8.51 16.22
C SER A 599 -35.13 -9.80 17.05
N PRO A 600 -34.24 -9.84 18.06
CA PRO A 600 -34.15 -10.95 19.00
C PRO A 600 -35.52 -11.37 19.55
N GLY A 601 -35.85 -12.66 19.48
CA GLY A 601 -37.14 -13.23 19.90
C GLY A 601 -38.30 -13.09 18.91
N GLU A 602 -38.13 -12.34 17.81
CA GLU A 602 -39.17 -12.14 16.79
C GLU A 602 -39.21 -13.29 15.77
N VAL A 603 -40.41 -13.56 15.23
CA VAL A 603 -40.62 -14.57 14.17
C VAL A 603 -41.29 -13.92 12.97
N LYS A 604 -40.74 -14.13 11.76
CA LYS A 604 -41.32 -13.65 10.50
C LYS A 604 -41.42 -14.75 9.46
N LYS A 605 -42.48 -14.71 8.65
CA LYS A 605 -42.67 -15.61 7.51
C LYS A 605 -42.13 -14.97 6.23
N LEU A 606 -41.37 -15.74 5.47
CA LEU A 606 -40.85 -15.42 4.16
C LEU A 606 -41.49 -16.35 3.13
N ASP A 607 -42.17 -15.79 2.14
CA ASP A 607 -42.58 -16.54 0.96
C ASP A 607 -41.50 -16.40 -0.11
N ALA A 608 -40.78 -17.49 -0.38
CA ALA A 608 -39.73 -17.55 -1.39
C ALA A 608 -40.29 -17.91 -2.78
N GLY A 609 -41.61 -18.03 -2.95
CA GLY A 609 -42.22 -18.33 -4.24
C GLY A 609 -41.95 -19.76 -4.71
N VAL A 610 -42.20 -20.03 -6.00
CA VAL A 610 -42.00 -21.35 -6.60
C VAL A 610 -40.52 -21.62 -6.85
N ILE A 611 -39.98 -22.68 -6.25
CA ILE A 611 -38.57 -23.04 -6.33
C ILE A 611 -38.35 -23.95 -7.54
N ALA A 612 -37.84 -23.40 -8.63
CA ALA A 612 -37.54 -24.16 -9.86
C ALA A 612 -36.13 -24.76 -9.88
N TYR A 613 -35.21 -24.22 -9.07
CA TYR A 613 -33.80 -24.60 -9.04
C TYR A 613 -33.18 -24.22 -7.69
N SER A 614 -32.04 -24.82 -7.37
CA SER A 614 -31.30 -24.55 -6.14
C SER A 614 -30.79 -23.13 -6.07
N MET A 615 -30.85 -22.57 -4.86
CA MET A 615 -30.50 -21.18 -4.59
C MET A 615 -29.95 -20.99 -3.17
N GLU A 616 -29.27 -19.86 -2.96
CA GLU A 616 -28.71 -19.49 -1.66
C GLU A 616 -29.62 -18.51 -0.91
N GLY A 617 -29.53 -18.54 0.41
CA GLY A 617 -30.04 -17.52 1.32
C GLY A 617 -28.92 -17.02 2.24
N TRP A 618 -29.03 -15.79 2.75
CA TRP A 618 -28.04 -15.22 3.66
C TRP A 618 -28.65 -14.13 4.56
N CYS A 619 -27.93 -13.80 5.63
CA CYS A 619 -28.18 -12.57 6.39
C CYS A 619 -27.47 -11.40 5.72
N SER A 620 -28.20 -10.33 5.41
CA SER A 620 -27.71 -9.15 4.70
C SER A 620 -27.03 -8.11 5.60
N LEU A 621 -27.13 -8.28 6.93
CA LEU A 621 -26.43 -7.43 7.88
C LEU A 621 -24.90 -7.52 7.65
N ALA A 622 -24.25 -6.36 7.72
CA ALA A 622 -22.83 -6.24 7.42
C ALA A 622 -22.00 -7.18 8.31
N GLY A 623 -21.12 -7.98 7.71
CA GLY A 623 -20.30 -8.96 8.44
C GLY A 623 -20.98 -10.32 8.64
N HIS A 624 -22.30 -10.39 8.74
CA HIS A 624 -23.01 -11.60 9.20
C HIS A 624 -22.88 -12.77 8.20
N ARG A 625 -23.04 -12.50 6.91
CA ARG A 625 -22.78 -13.49 5.85
C ARG A 625 -21.34 -13.98 5.83
N GLN A 626 -20.36 -13.08 6.02
CA GLN A 626 -18.94 -13.44 6.03
C GLN A 626 -18.55 -14.25 7.29
N MET A 627 -19.30 -14.08 8.37
CA MET A 627 -19.13 -14.85 9.61
C MET A 627 -19.84 -16.21 9.60
N GLY A 628 -20.65 -16.51 8.57
CA GLY A 628 -21.23 -17.84 8.40
C GLY A 628 -22.75 -17.89 8.23
N MET A 629 -23.46 -16.74 8.25
CA MET A 629 -24.92 -16.71 8.07
C MET A 629 -25.34 -16.87 6.60
N SER A 630 -25.15 -18.08 6.08
CA SER A 630 -25.61 -18.52 4.76
C SER A 630 -26.48 -19.77 4.91
N LEU A 631 -27.43 -19.94 3.99
CA LEU A 631 -28.43 -21.00 3.95
C LEU A 631 -28.47 -21.56 2.53
N HIS A 632 -28.36 -22.87 2.35
CA HIS A 632 -28.48 -23.49 1.04
C HIS A 632 -29.89 -24.08 0.84
N ILE A 633 -30.60 -23.71 -0.23
CA ILE A 633 -31.93 -24.22 -0.58
C ILE A 633 -31.77 -25.13 -1.80
N ALA A 634 -31.83 -26.44 -1.58
CA ALA A 634 -31.69 -27.46 -2.60
C ALA A 634 -33.06 -27.76 -3.24
N ALA A 635 -33.20 -27.52 -4.55
CA ALA A 635 -34.38 -27.88 -5.32
C ALA A 635 -34.23 -29.30 -5.86
N LEU A 636 -35.09 -30.23 -5.43
CA LEU A 636 -34.98 -31.65 -5.77
C LEU A 636 -35.96 -32.04 -6.87
N ASP A 637 -35.49 -32.73 -7.91
CA ASP A 637 -36.36 -33.34 -8.91
C ASP A 637 -37.10 -34.58 -8.35
N ASN A 638 -37.89 -35.23 -9.20
CA ASN A 638 -38.67 -36.41 -8.81
C ASN A 638 -37.81 -37.64 -8.46
N GLU A 639 -36.52 -37.62 -8.81
CA GLU A 639 -35.54 -38.67 -8.53
C GLU A 639 -34.68 -38.33 -7.29
N GLY A 640 -34.90 -37.16 -6.68
CA GLY A 640 -34.15 -36.67 -5.53
C GLY A 640 -32.84 -35.97 -5.88
N ASN A 641 -32.57 -35.72 -7.16
CA ASN A 641 -31.38 -35.03 -7.62
C ASN A 641 -31.57 -33.51 -7.57
N GLU A 642 -30.49 -32.78 -7.30
CA GLU A 642 -30.55 -31.34 -7.14
C GLU A 642 -30.51 -30.60 -8.50
N ILE A 643 -31.52 -29.77 -8.76
CA ILE A 643 -31.63 -28.98 -9.99
C ILE A 643 -30.79 -27.71 -9.86
N ALA A 644 -29.68 -27.67 -10.61
CA ALA A 644 -28.80 -26.51 -10.72
C ALA A 644 -29.52 -25.25 -11.24
N GLY A 645 -29.41 -24.13 -10.52
CA GLY A 645 -29.91 -22.82 -10.95
C GLY A 645 -28.96 -22.04 -11.86
N PRO A 646 -29.41 -20.95 -12.49
CA PRO A 646 -28.55 -20.06 -13.26
C PRO A 646 -27.40 -19.45 -12.43
N SER A 647 -27.54 -19.41 -11.09
CA SER A 647 -26.47 -19.02 -10.16
C SER A 647 -25.51 -20.16 -9.78
N SER A 648 -25.84 -21.43 -10.02
CA SER A 648 -24.99 -22.58 -9.65
C SER A 648 -23.88 -22.92 -10.66
N GLN A 649 -23.89 -22.34 -11.86
CA GLN A 649 -22.72 -22.38 -12.77
C GLN A 649 -21.52 -21.53 -12.29
N ARG A 650 -21.63 -20.88 -11.11
CA ARG A 650 -20.49 -20.19 -10.47
C ARG A 650 -19.96 -20.87 -9.21
N GLY A 651 -20.34 -22.12 -8.93
CA GLY A 651 -19.73 -22.89 -7.85
C GLY A 651 -19.89 -24.39 -8.05
N SER A 652 -18.97 -25.02 -8.78
CA SER A 652 -18.87 -26.49 -8.78
C SER A 652 -18.23 -26.94 -7.46
N HIS A 653 -19.06 -27.45 -6.55
CA HIS A 653 -18.64 -28.46 -5.59
C HIS A 653 -18.16 -29.70 -6.36
N VAL A 654 -16.97 -30.18 -6.00
CA VAL A 654 -16.40 -31.44 -6.48
C VAL A 654 -17.05 -32.58 -5.70
N GLU A 655 -17.84 -33.39 -6.38
CA GLU A 655 -18.10 -34.78 -5.96
C GLU A 655 -16.97 -35.66 -6.52
N GLN A 656 -16.36 -36.45 -5.63
CA GLN A 656 -15.38 -37.47 -5.98
C GLN A 656 -16.05 -38.67 -6.66
N PRO A 657 -15.46 -39.20 -7.74
CA PRO A 657 -15.45 -40.62 -7.98
C PRO A 657 -14.13 -41.21 -7.46
N SER A 658 -14.27 -42.30 -6.72
CA SER A 658 -13.20 -43.23 -6.33
C SER A 658 -12.42 -43.73 -7.56
N GLY A 659 -11.11 -43.51 -7.60
CA GLY A 659 -10.21 -44.04 -8.62
C GLY A 659 -8.78 -43.53 -8.44
N SER A 660 -7.85 -44.45 -8.32
CA SER A 660 -6.44 -44.29 -7.91
C SER A 660 -5.56 -43.41 -8.82
N ASP A 661 -4.73 -42.61 -8.16
CA ASP A 661 -3.34 -42.22 -8.48
C ASP A 661 -3.08 -40.71 -8.51
N SER A 662 -2.36 -40.26 -7.47
CA SER A 662 -2.21 -38.87 -7.07
C SER A 662 -0.77 -38.38 -7.26
N ASN A 663 -0.61 -37.16 -7.80
CA ASN A 663 0.43 -36.24 -7.34
C ASN A 663 0.14 -34.76 -7.72
N ALA A 664 -0.85 -34.15 -7.05
CA ALA A 664 -1.00 -32.70 -6.96
C ALA A 664 -1.52 -32.34 -5.57
N GLN A 665 -0.75 -31.56 -4.79
CA GLN A 665 -1.17 -31.12 -3.45
C GLN A 665 -2.27 -30.04 -3.51
N PRO A 666 -3.36 -30.16 -2.73
CA PRO A 666 -4.41 -29.15 -2.63
C PRO A 666 -3.97 -27.93 -1.78
N SER A 667 -4.36 -26.72 -2.18
CA SER A 667 -4.22 -25.51 -1.35
C SER A 667 -5.26 -25.55 -0.22
N THR A 668 -4.82 -25.77 1.01
CA THR A 668 -5.66 -25.66 2.20
C THR A 668 -6.15 -24.22 2.40
N PRO A 669 -7.45 -23.97 2.64
CA PRO A 669 -7.98 -22.66 3.01
C PRO A 669 -7.30 -22.12 4.28
N VAL A 670 -7.14 -20.78 4.37
CA VAL A 670 -6.75 -20.12 5.62
C VAL A 670 -7.81 -20.44 6.69
N PRO A 671 -7.43 -20.80 7.93
CA PRO A 671 -8.39 -21.11 8.98
C PRO A 671 -9.36 -19.95 9.25
N SER A 672 -10.64 -20.27 9.47
CA SER A 672 -11.63 -19.26 9.89
C SER A 672 -11.37 -18.80 11.33
N SER A 673 -11.87 -17.62 11.69
CA SER A 673 -11.80 -17.09 13.07
C SER A 673 -12.39 -18.07 14.09
N ALA A 674 -13.50 -18.73 13.75
CA ALA A 674 -14.11 -19.77 14.60
C ALA A 674 -13.18 -20.98 14.81
N ALA A 675 -12.44 -21.40 13.79
CA ALA A 675 -11.46 -22.48 13.92
C ALA A 675 -10.25 -22.07 14.79
N LEU A 676 -9.80 -20.82 14.66
CA LEU A 676 -8.73 -20.27 15.50
C LEU A 676 -9.13 -20.17 16.97
N ARG A 677 -10.36 -19.71 17.26
CA ARG A 677 -10.90 -19.63 18.63
C ARG A 677 -10.99 -21.00 19.30
N ARG A 678 -11.56 -22.00 18.60
CA ARG A 678 -11.59 -23.39 19.10
C ARG A 678 -10.18 -23.96 19.35
N GLN A 679 -9.21 -23.61 18.50
CA GLN A 679 -7.84 -24.03 18.71
C GLN A 679 -7.21 -23.34 19.94
N ALA A 680 -7.54 -22.07 20.21
CA ALA A 680 -7.07 -21.35 21.39
C ALA A 680 -7.56 -21.99 22.70
N GLU A 681 -8.83 -22.40 22.77
CA GLU A 681 -9.43 -23.09 23.91
C GLU A 681 -8.74 -24.43 24.21
N LYS A 682 -8.38 -25.19 23.17
CA LYS A 682 -7.69 -26.49 23.31
C LYS A 682 -6.21 -26.37 23.67
N SER A 683 -5.60 -25.20 23.48
CA SER A 683 -4.15 -25.02 23.60
C SER A 683 -3.77 -24.40 24.93
N ALA A 684 -2.63 -24.82 25.50
CA ALA A 684 -2.05 -24.14 26.65
C ALA A 684 -1.68 -22.69 26.29
N PRO A 685 -2.04 -21.70 27.13
CA PRO A 685 -1.70 -20.30 26.89
C PRO A 685 -0.22 -20.04 27.18
N TYR A 686 0.37 -19.09 26.46
CA TYR A 686 1.61 -18.46 26.88
C TYR A 686 1.37 -17.63 28.15
N ASP A 687 2.20 -17.83 29.17
CA ASP A 687 2.06 -17.13 30.46
C ASP A 687 2.23 -15.61 30.26
N PRO A 688 1.18 -14.80 30.47
CA PRO A 688 1.26 -13.37 30.29
C PRO A 688 1.92 -12.67 31.48
N ARG A 689 2.19 -13.35 32.61
CA ARG A 689 2.74 -12.70 33.80
C ARG A 689 4.16 -12.22 33.52
N MET A 690 4.48 -11.04 34.04
CA MET A 690 5.85 -10.53 33.97
C MET A 690 6.77 -11.50 34.72
N PRO A 691 7.83 -12.04 34.08
CA PRO A 691 8.75 -12.94 34.75
C PRO A 691 9.53 -12.22 35.86
N ASP A 692 10.10 -13.01 36.77
CA ASP A 692 11.11 -12.51 37.70
C ASP A 692 12.36 -12.02 36.94
N TYR A 693 13.24 -11.31 37.64
CA TYR A 693 14.51 -10.91 37.04
C TYR A 693 15.28 -12.15 36.57
N THR A 694 15.75 -12.13 35.33
CA THR A 694 16.48 -13.23 34.71
C THR A 694 17.64 -13.66 35.62
N ASP A 695 17.88 -14.97 35.70
CA ASP A 695 18.79 -15.58 36.66
C ASP A 695 20.09 -14.78 36.82
N SER A 696 20.29 -14.29 38.04
CA SER A 696 21.48 -13.55 38.46
C SER A 696 22.53 -14.46 39.08
N GLN A 697 22.56 -15.76 38.72
CA GLN A 697 23.43 -16.75 39.39
C GLN A 697 24.89 -16.28 39.42
N SER A 698 25.22 -15.69 40.57
CA SER A 698 26.48 -15.14 41.08
C SER A 698 26.16 -13.92 41.96
N THR A 699 25.71 -14.16 43.19
CA THR A 699 25.83 -13.20 44.29
C THR A 699 27.29 -12.96 44.72
N GLN A 700 28.29 -13.37 43.91
CA GLN A 700 29.72 -13.20 44.17
C GLN A 700 30.56 -12.88 42.92
N SER A 701 29.99 -12.21 41.94
CA SER A 701 30.80 -11.49 40.96
C SER A 701 30.23 -10.11 40.75
N SER A 702 30.62 -9.18 41.62
CA SER A 702 31.05 -7.85 41.18
C SER A 702 32.24 -7.98 40.22
N GLY A 703 32.06 -8.78 39.17
CA GLY A 703 33.08 -9.22 38.25
C GLY A 703 32.94 -8.46 36.95
N SER A 704 34.06 -8.06 36.40
CA SER A 704 34.14 -7.54 35.04
C SER A 704 34.05 -8.71 34.06
N ILE A 705 32.98 -8.80 33.28
CA ILE A 705 32.95 -9.66 32.07
C ILE A 705 33.33 -8.76 30.89
N ASN A 706 34.42 -9.10 30.19
CA ASN A 706 34.93 -8.30 29.05
C ASN A 706 35.12 -6.81 29.38
N GLY A 707 35.51 -6.45 30.61
CA GLY A 707 35.66 -5.06 31.06
C GLY A 707 34.37 -4.41 31.60
N MET A 708 33.23 -5.11 31.55
CA MET A 708 31.93 -4.58 31.98
C MET A 708 31.64 -4.94 33.45
N GLN A 709 31.59 -3.92 34.32
CA GLN A 709 31.13 -4.04 35.71
C GLN A 709 29.60 -3.98 35.81
N GLY A 710 28.95 -4.87 36.56
CA GLY A 710 27.49 -4.86 36.77
C GLY A 710 26.96 -6.21 37.27
N VAL A 711 25.65 -6.31 37.51
CA VAL A 711 25.01 -7.61 37.81
C VAL A 711 24.91 -8.40 36.51
N VAL A 712 25.50 -9.60 36.49
CA VAL A 712 25.50 -10.46 35.30
C VAL A 712 24.22 -11.31 35.26
N ARG A 713 23.52 -11.24 34.13
CA ARG A 713 22.29 -11.99 33.82
C ARG A 713 22.60 -13.03 32.75
N ARG A 714 22.63 -14.30 33.13
CA ARG A 714 22.97 -15.38 32.19
C ARG A 714 21.72 -15.98 31.58
N VAL A 715 21.73 -16.17 30.27
CA VAL A 715 20.63 -16.85 29.57
C VAL A 715 21.13 -17.69 28.42
N THR A 716 20.59 -18.91 28.31
CA THR A 716 20.84 -19.79 27.16
C THR A 716 19.62 -19.78 26.25
N MET A 717 19.82 -19.27 25.04
CA MET A 717 18.81 -19.23 23.98
C MET A 717 19.00 -20.40 23.03
N THR A 718 18.13 -21.40 23.08
CA THR A 718 18.20 -22.57 22.19
C THR A 718 17.25 -22.40 21.01
N VAL A 719 17.78 -22.41 19.78
CA VAL A 719 16.98 -22.35 18.57
C VAL A 719 16.48 -23.75 18.19
N THR A 720 15.18 -23.88 17.97
CA THR A 720 14.54 -25.11 17.47
C THR A 720 13.51 -24.81 16.39
N GLU A 721 13.32 -25.74 15.47
CA GLU A 721 12.24 -25.73 14.49
C GLU A 721 11.17 -26.75 14.89
N ALA A 722 9.90 -26.40 14.76
CA ALA A 722 8.79 -27.32 15.03
C ALA A 722 7.56 -27.00 14.18
N LYS A 723 6.66 -27.98 14.04
CA LYS A 723 5.32 -27.72 13.52
C LYS A 723 4.38 -27.39 14.68
N ILE A 724 3.66 -26.28 14.58
CA ILE A 724 2.60 -25.91 15.50
C ILE A 724 1.24 -26.05 14.84
N THR A 725 0.23 -26.44 15.61
CA THR A 725 -1.16 -26.42 15.17
C THR A 725 -1.70 -25.00 15.27
N VAL A 726 -2.01 -24.41 14.11
CA VAL A 726 -2.61 -23.07 14.00
C VAL A 726 -4.13 -23.16 14.17
N ALA A 727 -4.72 -24.18 13.52
CA ALA A 727 -6.11 -24.57 13.69
C ALA A 727 -6.24 -26.07 13.41
N GLU A 728 -7.40 -26.66 13.73
CA GLU A 728 -7.67 -28.06 13.42
C GLU A 728 -7.47 -28.36 11.93
N GLY A 729 -6.66 -29.38 11.63
CA GLY A 729 -6.28 -29.73 10.26
C GLY A 729 -5.25 -28.81 9.60
N PHE A 730 -4.78 -27.75 10.27
CA PHE A 730 -3.80 -26.79 9.74
C PHE A 730 -2.61 -26.57 10.68
N THR A 731 -1.42 -26.93 10.20
CA THR A 731 -0.15 -26.74 10.91
C THR A 731 0.75 -25.76 10.18
N GLN A 732 1.68 -25.13 10.90
CA GLN A 732 2.73 -24.29 10.33
C GLN A 732 4.09 -24.68 10.93
N THR A 733 5.12 -24.75 10.07
CA THR A 733 6.50 -24.89 10.54
C THR A 733 7.01 -23.54 11.03
N VAL A 734 7.51 -23.49 12.26
CA VAL A 734 7.96 -22.29 12.97
C VAL A 734 9.37 -22.49 13.52
N MET A 735 10.07 -21.38 13.74
CA MET A 735 11.41 -21.29 14.31
C MET A 735 11.31 -20.54 15.64
N ARG A 736 11.90 -21.09 16.71
CA ARG A 736 11.61 -20.67 18.08
C ARG A 736 12.87 -20.53 18.90
N TYR A 737 12.89 -19.55 19.79
CA TYR A 737 13.82 -19.51 20.93
C TYR A 737 13.19 -20.24 22.11
N ASN A 738 13.89 -21.21 22.68
CA ASN A 738 13.49 -22.00 23.86
C ASN A 738 12.11 -22.67 23.73
N GLY A 739 11.73 -23.00 22.49
CA GLY A 739 10.51 -23.78 22.22
C GLY A 739 9.19 -23.00 22.26
N THR A 740 9.22 -21.68 22.45
CA THR A 740 8.00 -20.85 22.51
C THR A 740 7.97 -19.79 21.40
N ILE A 741 6.79 -19.23 21.15
CA ILE A 741 6.56 -18.03 20.34
C ILE A 741 5.66 -17.11 21.16
N PRO A 742 6.06 -15.88 21.48
CA PRO A 742 7.43 -15.35 21.39
C PRO A 742 8.43 -16.24 22.15
N GLY A 743 9.71 -15.98 21.98
CA GLY A 743 10.74 -16.50 22.89
C GLY A 743 10.56 -15.97 24.32
N PRO A 744 11.37 -16.46 25.28
CA PRO A 744 11.27 -16.06 26.68
C PRO A 744 11.39 -14.54 26.88
N VAL A 745 10.45 -13.96 27.62
CA VAL A 745 10.59 -12.57 28.06
C VAL A 745 11.72 -12.50 29.08
N LEU A 746 12.68 -11.61 28.87
CA LEU A 746 13.79 -11.37 29.79
C LEU A 746 13.53 -10.13 30.64
N ARG A 747 14.12 -10.06 31.83
CA ARG A 747 13.97 -8.92 32.75
C ARG A 747 15.27 -8.58 33.45
N GLY A 748 15.63 -7.30 33.47
CA GLY A 748 16.82 -6.77 34.15
C GLY A 748 16.66 -5.30 34.55
N LYS A 749 17.74 -4.68 35.01
CA LYS A 749 17.81 -3.25 35.34
C LYS A 749 18.91 -2.53 34.55
N VAL A 750 18.80 -1.21 34.43
CA VAL A 750 19.86 -0.37 33.86
C VAL A 750 21.17 -0.61 34.61
N GLY A 751 22.22 -1.01 33.89
CA GLY A 751 23.53 -1.36 34.44
C GLY A 751 23.80 -2.86 34.50
N ASP A 752 22.77 -3.71 34.40
CA ASP A 752 22.92 -5.16 34.29
C ASP A 752 23.67 -5.52 32.99
N VAL A 753 24.44 -6.61 33.03
CA VAL A 753 25.17 -7.16 31.89
C VAL A 753 24.54 -8.49 31.52
N PHE A 754 24.01 -8.62 30.31
CA PHE A 754 23.43 -9.86 29.82
C PHE A 754 24.49 -10.70 29.13
N GLU A 755 24.71 -11.91 29.59
CA GLU A 755 25.55 -12.92 28.96
C GLU A 755 24.64 -14.00 28.34
N VAL A 756 24.48 -13.91 27.03
CA VAL A 756 23.54 -14.72 26.25
C VAL A 756 24.31 -15.78 25.46
N THR A 757 24.01 -17.06 25.72
CA THR A 757 24.52 -18.16 24.91
C THR A 757 23.46 -18.62 23.92
N LEU A 758 23.63 -18.30 22.64
CA LEU A 758 22.80 -18.82 21.56
C LEU A 758 23.30 -20.21 21.16
N VAL A 759 22.43 -21.22 21.21
CA VAL A 759 22.69 -22.60 20.76
C VAL A 759 21.78 -22.92 19.59
N ASN A 760 22.34 -23.09 18.39
CA ASN A 760 21.55 -23.40 17.21
C ASN A 760 21.34 -24.92 17.07
N LYS A 761 20.14 -25.42 17.41
CA LYS A 761 19.71 -26.80 17.14
C LYS A 761 18.71 -26.89 15.96
N GLY A 762 18.59 -25.84 15.17
CA GLY A 762 17.79 -25.80 13.94
C GLY A 762 18.49 -26.45 12.76
N SER A 763 17.84 -26.41 11.59
CA SER A 763 18.36 -26.96 10.34
C SER A 763 19.07 -25.92 9.47
N MET A 764 18.92 -24.64 9.80
CA MET A 764 19.52 -23.52 9.07
C MET A 764 20.28 -22.55 10.01
N ASP A 765 20.96 -21.59 9.42
CA ASP A 765 21.69 -20.56 10.16
C ASP A 765 20.72 -19.65 10.93
N HIS A 766 21.05 -19.37 12.19
CA HIS A 766 20.26 -18.51 13.08
C HIS A 766 21.19 -17.58 13.84
N SER A 767 20.68 -16.42 14.19
CA SER A 767 21.39 -15.38 14.96
C SER A 767 20.45 -14.82 16.00
N LEU A 768 20.94 -13.86 16.78
CA LEU A 768 20.18 -13.19 17.82
C LEU A 768 20.68 -11.75 17.91
N ASP A 769 19.77 -10.81 17.71
CA ASP A 769 19.94 -9.37 17.80
C ASP A 769 19.08 -8.87 18.96
N PHE A 770 19.69 -8.13 19.89
CA PHE A 770 19.02 -7.52 21.04
C PHE A 770 19.08 -6.01 20.93
N HIS A 771 17.92 -5.36 20.88
CA HIS A 771 17.85 -3.90 20.82
C HIS A 771 18.21 -3.23 22.16
N ALA A 772 18.25 -4.00 23.26
CA ALA A 772 18.65 -3.53 24.58
C ALA A 772 20.17 -3.29 24.73
N GLY A 773 20.99 -3.77 23.78
CA GLY A 773 22.43 -3.60 23.78
C GLY A 773 22.90 -2.51 22.82
N ASP A 774 23.77 -1.62 23.29
CA ASP A 774 24.35 -0.52 22.48
C ASP A 774 25.89 -0.54 22.42
N ASP A 775 26.51 -1.62 22.89
CA ASP A 775 27.96 -1.76 23.10
C ASP A 775 28.62 -2.84 22.24
N ALA A 776 27.90 -3.42 21.28
CA ALA A 776 28.40 -4.52 20.45
C ALA A 776 28.07 -4.36 18.96
N ALA A 777 29.09 -4.44 18.09
CA ALA A 777 28.92 -4.39 16.65
C ALA A 777 28.25 -5.69 16.12
N PRO A 778 27.16 -5.61 15.32
CA PRO A 778 26.39 -6.78 14.90
C PRO A 778 27.18 -7.81 14.07
N ASP A 779 28.14 -7.36 13.24
CA ASP A 779 28.93 -8.21 12.34
C ASP A 779 29.83 -9.22 13.08
N LYS A 780 30.16 -8.94 14.34
CA LYS A 780 30.95 -9.82 15.21
C LYS A 780 30.08 -10.50 16.26
N ALA A 781 29.31 -9.70 17.00
CA ALA A 781 28.63 -10.14 18.22
C ALA A 781 27.28 -10.81 17.94
N MET A 782 26.63 -10.48 16.82
CA MET A 782 25.29 -10.95 16.45
C MET A 782 25.30 -11.73 15.12
N ARG A 783 26.45 -12.27 14.74
CA ARG A 783 26.63 -13.02 13.49
C ARG A 783 25.79 -14.30 13.45
N SER A 784 25.47 -14.77 12.25
CA SER A 784 24.82 -16.07 12.05
C SER A 784 25.64 -17.22 12.61
N VAL A 785 24.94 -18.14 13.27
CA VAL A 785 25.44 -19.35 13.90
C VAL A 785 24.92 -20.54 13.12
N LYS A 786 25.84 -21.39 12.65
CA LYS A 786 25.51 -22.61 11.91
C LYS A 786 24.78 -23.63 12.77
N PRO A 787 24.00 -24.55 12.17
CA PRO A 787 23.45 -25.70 12.87
C PRO A 787 24.48 -26.46 13.72
N GLY A 788 24.10 -26.81 14.95
CA GLY A 788 24.95 -27.51 15.92
C GLY A 788 26.05 -26.66 16.55
N LYS A 789 26.12 -25.36 16.26
CA LYS A 789 27.10 -24.43 16.85
C LYS A 789 26.44 -23.50 17.86
N SER A 790 27.28 -22.87 18.66
CA SER A 790 26.88 -21.89 19.67
C SER A 790 27.67 -20.59 19.52
N LEU A 791 27.09 -19.50 20.02
CA LEU A 791 27.72 -18.18 20.11
C LEU A 791 27.36 -17.57 21.46
N ALA A 792 28.38 -17.11 22.19
CA ALA A 792 28.18 -16.28 23.36
C ALA A 792 28.18 -14.80 22.93
N TYR A 793 27.18 -14.07 23.40
CA TYR A 793 26.95 -12.66 23.17
C TYR A 793 26.82 -11.96 24.52
N THR A 794 27.52 -10.85 24.72
CA THR A 794 27.43 -10.07 25.96
C THR A 794 27.10 -8.62 25.62
N PHE A 795 26.15 -8.03 26.35
CA PHE A 795 25.83 -6.61 26.25
C PHE A 795 25.47 -6.01 27.61
N ARG A 796 25.75 -4.72 27.78
CA ARG A 796 25.27 -3.93 28.92
C ARG A 796 23.91 -3.31 28.59
N ALA A 797 22.95 -3.47 29.50
CA ALA A 797 21.69 -2.75 29.43
C ALA A 797 21.88 -1.30 29.92
N SER A 798 22.12 -0.37 29.00
CA SER A 798 22.42 1.03 29.33
C SER A 798 21.18 1.91 29.51
N ARG A 799 20.01 1.48 28.99
CA ARG A 799 18.77 2.27 28.96
C ARG A 799 17.55 1.47 29.39
N ALA A 800 16.67 2.11 30.15
CA ALA A 800 15.41 1.51 30.60
C ALA A 800 14.41 1.42 29.43
N GLY A 801 13.71 0.30 29.34
CA GLY A 801 12.58 0.09 28.46
C GLY A 801 12.24 -1.35 28.20
N ILE A 802 11.23 -1.59 27.37
CA ILE A 802 10.95 -2.89 26.80
C ILE A 802 11.53 -2.89 25.38
N TRP A 803 12.36 -3.87 25.08
CA TRP A 803 13.19 -3.94 23.88
C TRP A 803 12.93 -5.24 23.14
N MET A 804 12.83 -5.19 21.83
CA MET A 804 12.73 -6.39 21.00
C MET A 804 14.07 -7.12 20.99
N TYR A 805 14.02 -8.44 20.87
CA TYR A 805 15.12 -9.23 20.36
C TYR A 805 14.62 -10.18 19.26
N HIS A 806 15.43 -10.43 18.25
CA HIS A 806 15.01 -11.27 17.12
C HIS A 806 16.18 -11.90 16.36
N CYS A 807 15.89 -12.82 15.44
CA CYS A 807 16.91 -13.33 14.52
C CYS A 807 17.28 -12.27 13.47
N SER A 808 18.56 -12.08 13.20
CA SER A 808 19.08 -11.15 12.19
C SER A 808 19.68 -11.87 10.95
N THR A 809 19.50 -13.18 10.83
CA THR A 809 19.96 -13.96 9.68
C THR A 809 19.08 -13.66 8.46
N ALA A 810 19.70 -13.42 7.31
CA ALA A 810 18.97 -13.14 6.07
C ALA A 810 18.29 -14.39 5.49
N PRO A 811 17.04 -14.29 4.98
CA PRO A 811 16.16 -13.11 5.01
C PRO A 811 15.48 -12.95 6.38
N MET A 812 15.79 -11.86 7.09
CA MET A 812 15.34 -11.63 8.48
C MET A 812 13.83 -11.74 8.64
N THR A 813 13.09 -11.20 7.67
CA THR A 813 11.63 -11.17 7.70
C THR A 813 11.02 -12.58 7.77
N VAL A 814 11.66 -13.60 7.19
CA VAL A 814 11.19 -14.99 7.27
C VAL A 814 11.42 -15.58 8.64
N HIS A 815 12.54 -15.24 9.28
CA HIS A 815 12.84 -15.71 10.63
C HIS A 815 11.87 -15.11 11.66
N ILE A 816 11.62 -13.80 11.60
CA ILE A 816 10.69 -13.12 12.50
C ILE A 816 9.26 -13.63 12.26
N ALA A 817 8.80 -13.73 11.01
CA ALA A 817 7.46 -14.24 10.67
C ALA A 817 7.30 -15.72 11.03
N GLY A 818 8.41 -16.45 11.09
CA GLY A 818 8.47 -17.83 11.55
C GLY A 818 8.45 -17.98 13.07
N GLY A 819 8.48 -16.89 13.85
CA GLY A 819 8.35 -16.90 15.30
C GLY A 819 9.62 -16.54 16.08
N MET A 820 10.71 -16.14 15.43
CA MET A 820 11.99 -15.82 16.10
C MET A 820 12.05 -14.37 16.60
N TYR A 821 11.23 -14.05 17.58
CA TYR A 821 11.18 -12.75 18.26
C TYR A 821 10.84 -12.91 19.74
N GLY A 822 11.10 -11.89 20.55
CA GLY A 822 10.73 -11.80 21.96
C GLY A 822 11.13 -10.45 22.56
N ALA A 823 10.88 -10.28 23.86
CA ALA A 823 11.08 -9.00 24.54
C ALA A 823 12.06 -9.08 25.73
N VAL A 824 12.81 -8.01 25.96
CA VAL A 824 13.62 -7.78 27.16
C VAL A 824 13.13 -6.51 27.86
N VAL A 825 12.73 -6.62 29.12
CA VAL A 825 12.34 -5.49 29.95
C VAL A 825 13.50 -5.07 30.85
N ILE A 826 14.00 -3.86 30.65
CA ILE A 826 15.02 -3.20 31.45
C ILE A 826 14.36 -2.10 32.26
N GLU A 827 14.31 -2.27 33.57
CA GLU A 827 13.79 -1.23 34.46
C GLU A 827 14.84 -0.16 34.77
N PRO A 828 14.42 1.07 35.12
CA PRO A 828 15.30 2.03 35.75
C PRO A 828 15.98 1.42 36.99
N GLN A 829 17.20 1.85 37.31
CA GLN A 829 17.93 1.32 38.45
C GLN A 829 17.17 1.52 39.78
N ALA A 830 16.47 2.65 39.92
CA ALA A 830 15.61 2.96 41.06
C ALA A 830 14.34 2.09 41.14
N GLY A 831 14.04 1.31 40.09
CA GLY A 831 12.78 0.58 39.93
C GLY A 831 11.65 1.47 39.42
N LEU A 832 10.52 0.83 39.11
CA LEU A 832 9.26 1.50 38.80
C LEU A 832 8.34 1.51 40.03
N PRO A 833 7.34 2.42 40.09
CA PRO A 833 6.30 2.36 41.12
C PRO A 833 5.67 0.96 41.21
N ARG A 834 5.36 0.52 42.42
CA ARG A 834 4.76 -0.80 42.65
C ARG A 834 3.33 -0.83 42.10
N VAL A 835 2.96 -1.95 41.50
CA VAL A 835 1.60 -2.30 41.09
C VAL A 835 1.23 -3.68 41.67
N ASP A 836 -0.05 -4.03 41.66
CA ASP A 836 -0.54 -5.29 42.22
C ASP A 836 -0.28 -6.49 41.30
N LYS A 837 -0.36 -6.30 39.98
CA LYS A 837 -0.05 -7.32 38.97
C LYS A 837 0.66 -6.71 37.76
N GLU A 838 1.60 -7.45 37.20
CA GLU A 838 2.28 -7.10 35.96
C GLU A 838 2.07 -8.19 34.90
N TYR A 839 1.71 -7.75 33.70
CA TYR A 839 1.58 -8.59 32.51
C TYR A 839 2.51 -8.10 31.40
N VAL A 840 2.84 -8.98 30.46
CA VAL A 840 3.60 -8.70 29.23
C VAL A 840 2.90 -9.33 28.02
N LEU A 841 2.62 -8.49 27.03
CA LEU A 841 1.99 -8.86 25.77
C LEU A 841 2.94 -8.49 24.62
N VAL A 842 3.43 -9.50 23.91
CA VAL A 842 4.24 -9.37 22.71
C VAL A 842 3.36 -9.60 21.50
N GLY A 843 3.18 -8.55 20.71
CA GLY A 843 2.45 -8.53 19.47
C GLY A 843 3.27 -9.10 18.31
N GLY A 844 2.66 -9.95 17.51
CA GLY A 844 3.27 -10.46 16.28
C GLY A 844 2.26 -10.78 15.18
N GLU A 845 2.78 -11.13 14.02
CA GLU A 845 2.04 -11.46 12.81
C GLU A 845 2.40 -12.87 12.31
N MET A 846 1.42 -13.63 11.82
CA MET A 846 1.67 -14.87 11.10
C MET A 846 1.19 -14.79 9.65
N TYR A 847 2.09 -15.19 8.76
CA TYR A 847 1.90 -15.23 7.32
C TYR A 847 1.84 -16.70 6.89
N LEU A 848 0.65 -17.29 6.88
CA LEU A 848 0.48 -18.73 6.69
C LEU A 848 0.89 -19.15 5.27
N GLY A 849 1.83 -20.10 5.19
CA GLY A 849 2.11 -20.86 3.97
C GLY A 849 1.09 -21.98 3.74
N GLY A 850 1.41 -22.93 2.87
CA GLY A 850 0.63 -24.18 2.78
C GLY A 850 0.67 -24.99 4.07
N ASN A 851 -0.28 -25.91 4.28
CA ASN A 851 -0.33 -26.74 5.49
C ASN A 851 1.01 -27.45 5.76
N GLY A 852 1.52 -27.31 6.97
CA GLY A 852 2.80 -27.82 7.44
C GLY A 852 4.03 -27.09 6.89
N LYS A 853 3.87 -26.04 6.09
CA LYS A 853 4.97 -25.22 5.55
C LYS A 853 5.28 -24.04 6.48
N GLY A 854 6.42 -23.39 6.24
CA GLY A 854 6.81 -22.16 6.93
C GLY A 854 6.03 -20.94 6.44
N ALA A 855 6.45 -19.76 6.89
CA ALA A 855 5.78 -18.51 6.56
C ALA A 855 5.82 -18.18 5.05
N ASP A 856 4.74 -17.61 4.52
CA ASP A 856 4.63 -17.24 3.10
C ASP A 856 5.36 -15.92 2.80
N THR A 857 6.51 -16.05 2.14
CA THR A 857 7.35 -14.92 1.72
C THR A 857 6.65 -13.88 0.84
N GLN A 858 5.65 -14.25 0.04
CA GLN A 858 4.90 -13.29 -0.78
C GLN A 858 3.93 -12.47 0.06
N LYS A 859 3.30 -13.09 1.06
CA LYS A 859 2.41 -12.38 1.98
C LYS A 859 3.21 -11.43 2.89
N ILE A 860 4.37 -11.87 3.36
CA ILE A 860 5.35 -11.03 4.08
C ILE A 860 5.72 -9.81 3.24
N ALA A 861 6.13 -10.00 1.98
CA ALA A 861 6.52 -8.90 1.09
C ALA A 861 5.38 -7.90 0.78
N ARG A 862 4.12 -8.32 0.92
CA ARG A 862 2.93 -7.46 0.73
C ARG A 862 2.43 -6.85 2.04
N MET A 863 3.00 -7.22 3.19
CA MET A 863 2.56 -6.80 4.53
C MET A 863 1.08 -7.16 4.79
N VAL A 864 0.64 -8.32 4.32
CA VAL A 864 -0.74 -8.82 4.54
C VAL A 864 -0.68 -10.06 5.43
N PRO A 865 -0.76 -9.90 6.77
CA PRO A 865 -0.80 -11.05 7.68
C PRO A 865 -2.13 -11.78 7.56
N ASP A 866 -2.12 -13.11 7.69
CA ASP A 866 -3.34 -13.91 7.78
C ASP A 866 -3.88 -13.90 9.21
N ILE A 867 -2.98 -13.92 10.19
CA ILE A 867 -3.26 -13.96 11.62
C ILE A 867 -2.43 -12.88 12.31
N ALA A 868 -3.02 -12.26 13.32
CA ALA A 868 -2.30 -11.41 14.26
C ALA A 868 -2.41 -12.04 15.65
N VAL A 869 -1.35 -11.95 16.45
CA VAL A 869 -1.28 -12.62 17.77
C VAL A 869 -0.83 -11.68 18.88
N PHE A 870 -1.33 -11.95 20.09
CA PHE A 870 -0.66 -11.60 21.34
C PHE A 870 -0.05 -12.89 21.90
N ASN A 871 1.25 -12.85 22.20
CA ASN A 871 2.01 -13.98 22.73
C ASN A 871 1.86 -15.27 21.88
N GLY A 872 2.02 -15.11 20.55
CA GLY A 872 2.22 -16.22 19.61
C GLY A 872 0.97 -16.97 19.12
N ARG A 873 -0.22 -16.73 19.68
CA ARG A 873 -1.46 -17.41 19.29
C ARG A 873 -2.65 -16.46 19.13
N ALA A 874 -3.44 -16.69 18.08
CA ALA A 874 -4.67 -15.94 17.80
C ALA A 874 -5.72 -16.19 18.88
N PHE A 875 -6.37 -15.14 19.38
CA PHE A 875 -7.47 -15.23 20.38
C PHE A 875 -7.08 -15.97 21.67
N GLN A 876 -5.79 -16.06 21.99
CA GLN A 876 -5.32 -16.78 23.17
C GLN A 876 -5.96 -16.26 24.46
N TYR A 877 -6.04 -14.94 24.57
CA TYR A 877 -6.59 -14.27 25.74
C TYR A 877 -8.11 -14.05 25.65
N ASP A 878 -8.76 -14.48 24.57
CA ASP A 878 -10.21 -14.71 24.57
C ASP A 878 -10.55 -15.97 25.36
N ALA A 879 -9.79 -17.04 25.09
CA ALA A 879 -9.92 -18.34 25.73
C ALA A 879 -9.37 -18.37 27.16
N HIS A 880 -8.27 -17.63 27.41
CA HIS A 880 -7.58 -17.57 28.70
C HIS A 880 -7.41 -16.11 29.17
N PRO A 881 -8.47 -15.45 29.66
CA PRO A 881 -8.43 -14.02 30.02
C PRO A 881 -7.37 -13.67 31.07
N LEU A 882 -6.88 -12.42 31.01
CA LEU A 882 -6.09 -11.84 32.10
C LEU A 882 -7.00 -11.60 33.32
N THR A 883 -6.42 -11.47 34.51
CA THR A 883 -7.21 -11.25 35.73
C THR A 883 -6.83 -9.95 36.45
N ALA A 884 -7.83 -9.21 36.93
CA ALA A 884 -7.64 -8.03 37.76
C ALA A 884 -8.70 -7.97 38.87
N GLN A 885 -8.54 -7.02 39.79
CA GLN A 885 -9.50 -6.78 40.88
C GLN A 885 -9.81 -5.30 40.93
N THR A 886 -11.03 -4.93 41.29
CA THR A 886 -11.37 -3.52 41.47
C THR A 886 -10.51 -2.87 42.54
N GLY A 887 -10.09 -1.63 42.30
CA GLY A 887 -9.21 -0.87 43.20
C GLY A 887 -7.75 -1.34 43.26
N LYS A 888 -7.38 -2.39 42.53
CA LYS A 888 -5.98 -2.84 42.39
C LYS A 888 -5.40 -2.42 41.05
N ARG A 889 -4.20 -1.86 41.08
CA ARG A 889 -3.51 -1.37 39.88
C ARG A 889 -2.82 -2.51 39.16
N ILE A 890 -3.06 -2.63 37.86
CA ILE A 890 -2.29 -3.53 37.00
C ILE A 890 -1.38 -2.73 36.06
N ARG A 891 -0.22 -3.29 35.71
CA ARG A 891 0.62 -2.82 34.62
C ARG A 891 0.65 -3.85 33.51
N ILE A 892 0.44 -3.42 32.28
CA ILE A 892 0.55 -4.27 31.09
C ILE A 892 1.67 -3.70 30.22
N TRP A 893 2.78 -4.41 30.16
CA TRP A 893 3.84 -4.18 29.18
C TRP A 893 3.38 -4.67 27.81
N VAL A 894 3.58 -3.87 26.78
CA VAL A 894 3.22 -4.21 25.41
C VAL A 894 4.40 -3.93 24.51
N MET A 895 4.80 -4.93 23.73
CA MET A 895 5.84 -4.83 22.71
C MET A 895 5.23 -5.20 21.37
N ASN A 896 5.41 -4.38 20.34
CA ASN A 896 5.00 -4.71 18.98
C ASN A 896 6.21 -5.19 18.17
N ASP A 897 6.49 -6.49 18.17
CA ASP A 897 7.60 -7.06 17.39
C ASP A 897 7.32 -7.08 15.87
N GLY A 898 6.11 -6.72 15.45
CA GLY A 898 5.74 -6.55 14.05
C GLY A 898 5.50 -7.87 13.30
N ILE A 899 5.89 -7.99 12.04
CA ILE A 899 7.00 -7.28 11.37
C ILE A 899 6.60 -5.92 10.80
N SER A 900 5.34 -5.74 10.38
CA SER A 900 4.98 -4.65 9.46
C SER A 900 3.84 -3.76 9.94
N CYS A 901 2.97 -4.26 10.82
CA CYS A 901 1.76 -3.58 11.23
C CYS A 901 1.93 -2.82 12.55
N SER A 902 1.28 -1.65 12.64
CA SER A 902 1.17 -0.90 13.89
C SER A 902 0.17 -1.53 14.86
N MET A 903 0.37 -1.29 16.16
CA MET A 903 -0.48 -1.72 17.25
C MET A 903 -0.91 -0.52 18.11
N PRO A 904 -2.05 0.11 17.80
CA PRO A 904 -2.77 0.95 18.76
C PRO A 904 -3.43 0.06 19.83
N PHE A 905 -2.71 -0.26 20.91
CA PHE A 905 -3.23 -1.10 22.00
C PHE A 905 -4.28 -0.33 22.83
N HIS A 906 -5.44 -0.94 23.03
CA HIS A 906 -6.59 -0.34 23.72
C HIS A 906 -7.28 -1.36 24.63
N VAL A 907 -7.81 -0.91 25.78
CA VAL A 907 -8.69 -1.69 26.65
C VAL A 907 -10.07 -1.03 26.66
N ILE A 908 -11.05 -1.71 26.07
CA ILE A 908 -12.42 -1.22 25.93
C ILE A 908 -13.06 -1.10 27.32
N GLY A 909 -13.61 0.09 27.61
CA GLY A 909 -14.24 0.40 28.88
C GLY A 909 -13.27 0.89 29.98
N ALA A 910 -11.98 1.04 29.67
CA ALA A 910 -10.99 1.56 30.61
C ALA A 910 -10.16 2.72 30.01
N GLN A 911 -9.58 3.54 30.89
CA GLN A 911 -8.57 4.53 30.55
C GLN A 911 -7.28 4.20 31.30
N PHE A 912 -6.15 4.50 30.68
CA PHE A 912 -4.82 4.28 31.25
C PHE A 912 -4.45 5.45 32.17
N SER A 913 -4.19 5.16 33.44
CA SER A 913 -3.73 6.13 34.44
C SER A 913 -2.25 6.49 34.25
N SER A 914 -1.46 5.55 33.71
CA SER A 914 -0.10 5.83 33.22
C SER A 914 0.10 5.22 31.84
N VAL A 915 0.84 5.93 30.99
CA VAL A 915 1.37 5.42 29.71
C VAL A 915 2.84 5.77 29.62
N TRP A 916 3.66 4.74 29.44
CA TRP A 916 5.09 4.84 29.24
C TRP A 916 5.45 4.20 27.90
N THR A 917 6.20 4.90 27.06
CA THR A 917 6.57 4.44 25.71
C THR A 917 7.97 4.93 25.37
N GLU A 918 8.79 4.08 24.76
CA GLU A 918 10.12 4.42 24.22
C GLU A 918 11.00 5.22 25.21
N GLY A 919 11.03 4.82 26.48
CA GLY A 919 11.89 5.45 27.48
C GLY A 919 11.23 6.48 28.39
N ARG A 920 9.99 6.91 28.10
CA ARG A 920 9.36 8.06 28.80
C ARG A 920 7.88 7.88 29.10
N TYR A 921 7.42 8.52 30.18
CA TYR A 921 6.00 8.70 30.42
C TYR A 921 5.41 9.75 29.45
N THR A 922 4.33 9.39 28.77
CA THR A 922 3.46 10.33 28.05
C THR A 922 2.26 10.75 28.88
N VAL A 923 1.82 9.86 29.78
CA VAL A 923 0.88 10.13 30.86
C VAL A 923 1.44 9.46 32.10
N LYS A 924 1.47 10.16 33.22
CA LYS A 924 1.96 9.60 34.48
C LYS A 924 0.96 9.93 35.57
N ASP A 925 0.44 8.90 36.24
CA ASP A 925 -0.30 9.12 37.46
C ASP A 925 0.65 9.67 38.54
N ASN A 926 0.46 10.94 38.88
CA ASN A 926 1.20 11.63 39.92
C ASN A 926 0.36 11.79 41.19
N SER A 927 -0.47 10.79 41.53
CA SER A 927 -1.33 10.73 42.72
C SER A 927 -0.64 11.10 44.06
N SER A 928 0.69 11.11 44.13
CA SER A 928 1.52 11.52 45.27
C SER A 928 2.21 12.90 45.19
N GLY A 929 2.05 13.66 44.10
CA GLY A 929 2.67 14.99 43.89
C GLY A 929 1.73 16.18 44.11
N SER A 930 2.22 17.32 44.59
CA SER A 930 1.39 18.49 44.95
C SER A 930 0.85 19.33 43.75
N GLY A 931 0.74 18.75 42.55
CA GLY A 931 0.41 19.46 41.31
C GLY A 931 -1.00 19.13 40.79
N ALA A 932 -1.96 20.01 41.06
CA ALA A 932 -3.40 19.79 40.82
C ALA A 932 -3.84 19.54 39.35
N MET A 933 -2.97 19.71 38.34
CA MET A 933 -3.31 19.44 36.93
C MET A 933 -2.97 18.02 36.44
N GLU A 934 -2.07 17.28 37.11
CA GLU A 934 -1.67 15.93 36.66
C GLU A 934 -2.51 14.80 37.28
N HIS A 935 -3.25 15.08 38.38
CA HIS A 935 -4.05 14.10 39.14
C HIS A 935 -5.28 13.53 38.41
N ASN A 936 -5.69 14.10 37.28
CA ASN A 936 -6.94 13.68 36.60
C ASN A 936 -6.75 13.58 35.07
N THR A 937 -5.60 13.06 34.65
CA THR A 937 -5.28 12.82 33.24
C THR A 937 -5.24 11.32 32.94
N GLY A 938 -5.48 10.96 31.69
CA GLY A 938 -5.48 9.56 31.26
C GLY A 938 -5.27 9.44 29.76
N ALA A 939 -5.01 8.22 29.30
CA ALA A 939 -4.89 7.92 27.87
C ALA A 939 -5.80 6.74 27.48
N GLN A 940 -6.27 6.74 26.24
CA GLN A 940 -7.10 5.66 25.71
C GLN A 940 -6.27 4.58 24.99
N VAL A 941 -5.11 4.93 24.43
CA VAL A 941 -4.36 4.07 23.52
C VAL A 941 -2.87 4.19 23.83
N LEU A 942 -2.15 3.05 23.75
CA LEU A 942 -0.70 2.99 23.65
C LEU A 942 -0.36 2.75 22.16
N PRO A 943 0.09 3.77 21.41
CA PRO A 943 0.37 3.64 19.99
C PRO A 943 1.78 3.09 19.76
N LEU A 944 1.89 1.89 19.19
CA LEU A 944 3.18 1.24 18.91
C LEU A 944 3.37 0.99 17.41
N MET A 945 4.45 1.51 16.84
CA MET A 945 4.96 1.07 15.52
C MET A 945 5.64 -0.31 15.65
N PRO A 946 5.96 -1.01 14.54
CA PRO A 946 6.83 -2.18 14.61
C PRO A 946 8.15 -1.86 15.32
N ALA A 947 8.61 -2.79 16.16
CA ALA A 947 9.76 -2.69 17.07
C ALA A 947 9.64 -1.65 18.21
N GLN A 948 8.45 -1.06 18.45
CA GLN A 948 8.23 -0.17 19.59
C GLN A 948 7.54 -0.89 20.75
N GLY A 949 7.81 -0.41 21.96
CA GLY A 949 7.17 -0.93 23.14
C GLY A 949 6.96 0.09 24.25
N GLY A 950 6.19 -0.33 25.25
CA GLY A 950 5.84 0.48 26.40
C GLY A 950 5.09 -0.31 27.47
N PHE A 951 4.49 0.41 28.41
CA PHE A 951 3.49 -0.14 29.31
C PHE A 951 2.35 0.84 29.56
N VAL A 952 1.23 0.27 29.97
CA VAL A 952 0.06 1.02 30.48
C VAL A 952 -0.26 0.56 31.90
N GLU A 953 -0.75 1.48 32.73
CA GLU A 953 -1.31 1.16 34.05
C GLU A 953 -2.80 1.47 34.07
N ILE A 954 -3.56 0.61 34.74
CA ILE A 954 -5.03 0.66 34.75
C ILE A 954 -5.54 0.37 36.16
N ASP A 955 -6.50 1.19 36.59
CA ASP A 955 -7.25 1.02 37.83
C ASP A 955 -8.74 0.79 37.50
N PHE A 956 -9.22 -0.44 37.66
CA PHE A 956 -10.62 -0.76 37.37
C PHE A 956 -11.54 -0.38 38.53
N GLN A 957 -12.62 0.34 38.21
CA GLN A 957 -13.61 0.79 39.20
C GLN A 957 -14.79 -0.17 39.33
N THR A 958 -15.14 -0.86 38.25
CA THR A 958 -16.33 -1.72 38.19
C THR A 958 -15.91 -3.14 37.83
N PRO A 959 -16.38 -4.19 38.54
CA PRO A 959 -16.16 -5.57 38.14
C PRO A 959 -16.81 -5.84 36.78
N GLY A 960 -16.20 -6.72 35.99
CA GLY A 960 -16.69 -7.01 34.65
C GLY A 960 -15.63 -7.62 33.75
N ARG A 961 -15.99 -7.85 32.50
CA ARG A 961 -15.11 -8.42 31.47
C ARG A 961 -14.75 -7.33 30.48
N TYR A 962 -13.48 -6.92 30.46
CA TYR A 962 -12.99 -5.80 29.66
C TYR A 962 -12.19 -6.33 28.47
N PRO A 963 -12.64 -6.14 27.22
CA PRO A 963 -11.88 -6.54 26.05
C PRO A 963 -10.63 -5.66 25.89
N PHE A 964 -9.52 -6.26 25.48
CA PHE A 964 -8.35 -5.54 25.00
C PHE A 964 -8.02 -5.92 23.57
N VAL A 965 -7.61 -4.95 22.76
CA VAL A 965 -7.54 -5.07 21.31
C VAL A 965 -6.35 -4.35 20.72
N ASN A 966 -5.91 -4.82 19.55
CA ASN A 966 -5.29 -3.93 18.58
C ASN A 966 -6.40 -3.12 17.88
N HIS A 967 -6.44 -1.80 18.09
CA HIS A 967 -7.48 -0.92 17.54
C HIS A 967 -7.38 -0.72 16.01
N SER A 968 -6.36 -1.31 15.36
CA SER A 968 -6.44 -1.65 13.94
C SER A 968 -7.36 -2.85 13.80
N MET A 969 -8.68 -2.61 13.80
CA MET A 969 -9.70 -3.64 14.07
C MET A 969 -9.60 -4.89 13.18
N GLY A 970 -9.16 -4.77 11.92
CA GLY A 970 -8.92 -5.93 11.07
C GLY A 970 -7.84 -6.90 11.57
N LEU A 971 -6.91 -6.45 12.44
CA LEU A 971 -5.93 -7.29 13.12
C LEU A 971 -6.48 -7.88 14.43
N ALA A 972 -7.33 -7.14 15.15
CA ALA A 972 -8.06 -7.71 16.28
C ALA A 972 -8.97 -8.87 15.83
N GLU A 973 -9.68 -8.70 14.73
CA GLU A 973 -10.52 -9.73 14.10
C GLU A 973 -9.71 -10.92 13.55
N LYS A 974 -8.38 -10.76 13.36
CA LYS A 974 -7.45 -11.82 12.98
C LYS A 974 -6.77 -12.50 14.16
N GLY A 975 -7.03 -12.06 15.40
CA GLY A 975 -6.55 -12.73 16.61
C GLY A 975 -5.88 -11.85 17.66
N GLN A 976 -5.57 -10.58 17.37
CA GLN A 976 -5.02 -9.63 18.37
C GLN A 976 -6.13 -9.05 19.26
N HIS A 977 -6.77 -9.94 20.01
CA HIS A 977 -7.89 -9.67 20.88
C HIS A 977 -7.74 -10.53 22.15
N GLY A 978 -8.31 -10.05 23.27
CA GLY A 978 -8.43 -10.80 24.51
C GLY A 978 -9.32 -10.11 25.53
N TYR A 979 -9.47 -10.70 26.71
CA TYR A 979 -10.25 -10.14 27.80
C TYR A 979 -9.44 -10.01 29.10
N ILE A 980 -9.84 -9.06 29.94
CA ILE A 980 -9.44 -8.92 31.33
C ILE A 980 -10.70 -9.16 32.17
N ASP A 981 -10.69 -10.23 32.96
CA ASP A 981 -11.74 -10.54 33.92
C ASP A 981 -11.42 -9.81 35.24
N VAL A 982 -12.24 -8.83 35.58
CA VAL A 982 -12.10 -7.99 36.77
C VAL A 982 -13.08 -8.46 37.84
N SER A 983 -12.58 -9.05 38.92
CA SER A 983 -13.39 -9.37 40.09
C SER A 983 -13.53 -8.18 41.02
N LYS A 984 -14.44 -8.30 42.01
CA LYS A 984 -14.42 -7.42 43.18
C LYS A 984 -13.09 -7.50 43.91
#